data_AF-A0A4W3I8C0-F1
#
_entry.id   AF-A0A4W3I8C0-F1
#
_cell.length_a   1.000
_cell.length_b   1.000
_cell.length_c   1.000
_cell.angle_alpha   90.00
_cell.angle_beta   90.00
_cell.angle_gamma   90.00
#
_symmetry.space_group_name_H-M   'P 1'
#
loop_
_entity.id
_entity.type
_entity.pdbx_description
1 polymer ?
#
loop_
_entity_poly.entity_id
_entity_poly.type
_entity_poly.pdbx_seq_one_letter_code
_entity_poly.pdbx_strand_id
1 'polypeptide(L)'
;MYLHCCEFHFYHNLLKISLLLQVQKKNYREEKKRATKELLSTITDPSVIVMADWLKIRGTLKSWTKLWCVLKPGVLLIYKTPKNGQWVGTVLLNACELIERPSKKDGFCFKVFHPLEQSVWAVKGPKGEAVGSITQPLPGSYLIFRAASESDGRCWMDALELALKCSGLLKRTMMREGKELDLNASLENSHVALFGLLRANVLQSSEHYQLNDSEIEQQHFRDHDLYSDKSDKENEQDHEESDNDGLEKSGKSEESDSDTSEKQDDSFVDPEPMDLIKETTYVEESHEELGEAGEACQTEVVSEENKSLIWTLLKQVRPGMDLSKVVLPTFILEPRSFLDKLSDYYYHADFLSEAAVEENAYSRMKKVVKWYLSGFYKKPKGLKKPYNPIIGETFRCMWIHPKTNSRTFYISEQVSHHPPISAFYVSNRKDGFCVSGSILAKSKFYGNSLSAILDGEARLSFLSRGEDYIMTIPYAHCKGILYGTLTLELGGYVNISCEKTGYSAIIEFKLKPFLGSNDSVNQIAGKIKLGSEVLATLEGHWDTEVIINDKKTNKSELFWNPTIDIRQQRLTRCTVLFEEQENVESEKLWQHVTRAISHKDQNEATNEKFILEEAQRNAAKERKAKKTEWFCKLFEQDPITGDWHYKYADTRPWDPLNDLMQYEKDGVIQSKVWHRTPMVRSGSVISLSNQVGRKENCKRQVGFKVRLYEYHVYYQHKILNLSRRHVISISGPDLSSWMKICLNLTSF
;
A
#
# COMPACT_ATOMS: atom_id res chain seq x y z
N MET A 1 22.16 45.29 -10.70
CA MET A 1 22.44 43.93 -11.20
C MET A 1 21.54 42.86 -10.61
N TYR A 2 21.62 42.52 -9.31
CA TYR A 2 20.93 41.34 -8.75
C TYR A 2 19.41 41.27 -9.04
N LEU A 3 18.64 42.35 -8.92
CA LEU A 3 17.19 42.35 -9.23
C LEU A 3 16.90 41.89 -10.67
N HIS A 4 17.58 42.44 -11.68
CA HIS A 4 17.41 42.01 -13.08
C HIS A 4 17.78 40.53 -13.29
N CYS A 5 18.74 39.99 -12.53
CA CYS A 5 19.07 38.57 -12.62
C CYS A 5 17.94 37.69 -12.04
N CYS A 6 17.29 38.14 -10.97
CA CYS A 6 16.11 37.49 -10.40
C CYS A 6 14.91 37.56 -11.36
N GLU A 7 14.65 38.71 -12.00
CA GLU A 7 13.63 38.82 -13.06
C GLU A 7 13.92 37.87 -14.21
N PHE A 8 15.15 37.83 -14.71
CA PHE A 8 15.55 36.93 -15.80
C PHE A 8 15.34 35.45 -15.40
N HIS A 9 15.64 35.07 -14.17
CA HIS A 9 15.35 33.73 -13.65
C HIS A 9 13.85 33.44 -13.49
N PHE A 10 13.04 34.43 -13.13
CA PHE A 10 11.59 34.29 -13.04
C PHE A 10 10.97 34.11 -14.43
N TYR A 11 11.35 34.93 -15.41
CA TYR A 11 10.96 34.77 -16.81
C TYR A 11 11.47 33.47 -17.42
N HIS A 12 12.70 33.03 -17.13
CA HIS A 12 13.23 31.76 -17.62
C HIS A 12 12.51 30.53 -17.01
N ASN A 13 12.10 30.59 -15.74
CA ASN A 13 11.27 29.54 -15.14
C ASN A 13 9.82 29.57 -15.66
N LEU A 14 9.24 30.74 -15.92
CA LEU A 14 7.96 30.86 -16.63
C LEU A 14 8.06 30.31 -18.06
N LEU A 15 9.18 30.55 -18.77
CA LEU A 15 9.45 29.92 -20.06
C LEU A 15 9.54 28.40 -19.94
N LYS A 16 10.24 27.85 -18.94
CA LYS A 16 10.32 26.39 -18.72
C LYS A 16 8.96 25.78 -18.39
N ILE A 17 8.14 26.43 -17.56
CA ILE A 17 6.77 26.00 -17.27
C ILE A 17 5.90 26.07 -18.54
N SER A 18 6.05 27.14 -19.34
CA SER A 18 5.40 27.27 -20.65
C SER A 18 5.83 26.17 -21.62
N LEU A 19 7.13 25.85 -21.70
CA LEU A 19 7.67 24.79 -22.54
C LEU A 19 7.18 23.40 -22.10
N LEU A 20 7.15 23.13 -20.79
CA LEU A 20 6.63 21.88 -20.25
C LEU A 20 5.12 21.73 -20.55
N LEU A 21 4.36 22.82 -20.40
CA LEU A 21 2.95 22.88 -20.81
C LEU A 21 2.78 22.76 -22.33
N GLN A 22 3.71 23.28 -23.15
CA GLN A 22 3.70 23.11 -24.61
C GLN A 22 3.99 21.65 -25.01
N VAL A 23 4.95 20.98 -24.36
CA VAL A 23 5.26 19.56 -24.56
C VAL A 23 4.09 18.69 -24.11
N GLN A 24 3.50 18.94 -22.93
CA GLN A 24 2.29 18.24 -22.49
C GLN A 24 1.11 18.50 -23.46
N LYS A 25 0.90 19.73 -23.93
CA LYS A 25 -0.08 20.05 -24.98
C LYS A 25 0.23 19.37 -26.31
N LYS A 26 1.51 19.18 -26.67
CA LYS A 26 1.94 18.45 -27.88
C LYS A 26 1.62 16.96 -27.74
N ASN A 27 2.08 16.32 -26.68
CA ASN A 27 1.82 14.90 -26.40
C ASN A 27 0.31 14.63 -26.34
N TYR A 28 -0.47 15.47 -25.66
CA TYR A 28 -1.94 15.37 -25.64
C TYR A 28 -2.58 15.60 -27.01
N ARG A 29 -2.06 16.53 -27.84
CA ARG A 29 -2.53 16.70 -29.24
C ARG A 29 -2.21 15.47 -30.08
N GLU A 30 -1.07 14.82 -29.86
CA GLU A 30 -0.65 13.61 -30.58
C GLU A 30 -1.44 12.37 -30.11
N GLU A 31 -1.72 12.25 -28.82
CA GLU A 31 -2.61 11.23 -28.26
C GLU A 31 -4.07 11.44 -28.69
N LYS A 32 -4.58 12.67 -28.68
CA LYS A 32 -5.90 12.99 -29.24
C LYS A 32 -5.97 12.71 -30.76
N LYS A 33 -4.89 12.94 -31.52
CA LYS A 33 -4.79 12.53 -32.93
C LYS A 33 -4.82 11.00 -33.07
N ARG A 34 -4.03 10.26 -32.27
CA ARG A 34 -3.99 8.79 -32.26
C ARG A 34 -5.36 8.20 -31.94
N ALA A 35 -5.96 8.62 -30.81
CA ALA A 35 -7.28 8.18 -30.40
C ALA A 35 -8.37 8.53 -31.43
N THR A 36 -8.30 9.70 -32.09
CA THR A 36 -9.25 10.07 -33.17
C THR A 36 -9.05 9.21 -34.43
N LYS A 37 -7.81 8.81 -34.74
CA LYS A 37 -7.51 7.90 -35.86
C LYS A 37 -8.03 6.49 -35.59
N GLU A 38 -7.82 5.98 -34.37
CA GLU A 38 -8.30 4.67 -33.91
C GLU A 38 -9.84 4.63 -33.81
N LEU A 39 -10.50 5.73 -33.43
CA LEU A 39 -11.96 5.86 -33.37
C LEU A 39 -12.65 5.66 -34.72
N LEU A 40 -12.00 6.08 -35.81
CA LEU A 40 -12.67 6.29 -37.09
C LEU A 40 -13.12 4.99 -37.76
N SER A 41 -12.44 3.87 -37.48
CA SER A 41 -12.82 2.53 -37.95
C SER A 41 -13.98 1.92 -37.16
N THR A 42 -14.05 2.13 -35.84
CA THR A 42 -15.15 1.63 -34.99
C THR A 42 -16.46 2.39 -35.22
N ILE A 43 -16.37 3.63 -35.68
CA ILE A 43 -17.53 4.49 -35.91
C ILE A 43 -18.44 3.97 -37.04
N THR A 44 -17.85 3.43 -38.12
CA THR A 44 -18.56 3.05 -39.36
C THR A 44 -19.35 1.75 -39.29
N ASP A 45 -19.05 0.85 -38.35
CA ASP A 45 -19.76 -0.43 -38.22
C ASP A 45 -21.15 -0.24 -37.56
N PRO A 46 -22.28 -0.60 -38.21
CA PRO A 46 -23.60 -0.46 -37.63
C PRO A 46 -23.95 -1.55 -36.59
N SER A 47 -23.22 -2.67 -36.55
CA SER A 47 -23.51 -3.81 -35.66
C SER A 47 -23.11 -3.58 -34.21
N VAL A 48 -22.11 -2.72 -33.97
CA VAL A 48 -21.55 -2.47 -32.64
C VAL A 48 -22.24 -1.28 -31.96
N ILE A 49 -23.41 -1.53 -31.37
CA ILE A 49 -24.14 -0.60 -30.49
C ILE A 49 -24.36 -1.27 -29.13
N VAL A 50 -23.94 -0.61 -28.04
CA VAL A 50 -24.08 -1.11 -26.67
C VAL A 50 -25.45 -0.74 -26.09
N MET A 51 -25.91 0.49 -26.36
CA MET A 51 -27.19 1.01 -25.90
C MET A 51 -27.63 2.19 -26.78
N ALA A 52 -28.92 2.37 -27.02
CA ALA A 52 -29.45 3.53 -27.72
C ALA A 52 -30.84 3.93 -27.21
N ASP A 53 -30.95 5.09 -26.57
CA ASP A 53 -32.23 5.67 -26.12
C ASP A 53 -32.12 7.19 -25.87
N TRP A 54 -33.21 7.83 -25.48
CA TRP A 54 -33.31 9.24 -25.12
C TRP A 54 -32.81 9.54 -23.71
N LEU A 55 -31.82 10.42 -23.60
CA LEU A 55 -31.44 11.05 -22.33
C LEU A 55 -31.84 12.52 -22.30
N LYS A 56 -32.16 13.03 -21.11
CA LYS A 56 -32.24 14.47 -20.87
C LYS A 56 -30.84 14.97 -20.52
N ILE A 57 -30.28 15.85 -21.34
CA ILE A 57 -28.94 16.43 -21.14
C ILE A 57 -29.08 17.88 -20.69
N ARG A 58 -28.23 18.34 -19.76
CA ARG A 58 -28.07 19.76 -19.41
C ARG A 58 -26.61 20.18 -19.45
N GLY A 59 -26.40 21.46 -19.74
CA GLY A 59 -25.08 22.10 -19.77
C GLY A 59 -24.84 23.04 -18.58
N THR A 60 -24.32 24.23 -18.88
CA THR A 60 -24.11 25.31 -17.89
C THR A 60 -25.40 26.06 -17.53
N LEU A 61 -26.44 25.97 -18.37
CA LEU A 61 -27.75 26.60 -18.17
C LEU A 61 -28.72 25.69 -17.40
N LYS A 62 -29.77 26.30 -16.81
CA LYS A 62 -30.76 25.61 -15.96
C LYS A 62 -31.75 24.70 -16.71
N SER A 63 -31.75 24.70 -18.04
CA SER A 63 -32.64 23.90 -18.89
C SER A 63 -32.13 22.47 -19.12
N TRP A 64 -33.05 21.56 -19.44
CA TRP A 64 -32.77 20.18 -19.88
C TRP A 64 -33.31 19.98 -21.29
N THR A 65 -32.49 19.39 -22.16
CA THR A 65 -32.83 19.11 -23.56
C THR A 65 -32.85 17.59 -23.78
N LYS A 66 -33.96 17.04 -24.30
CA LYS A 66 -34.09 15.59 -24.58
C LYS A 66 -33.38 15.28 -25.91
N LEU A 67 -32.37 14.41 -25.90
CA LEU A 67 -31.53 14.07 -27.05
C LEU A 67 -31.37 12.56 -27.18
N TRP A 68 -31.30 12.08 -28.42
CA TRP A 68 -31.11 10.66 -28.74
C TRP A 68 -29.63 10.31 -28.62
N CYS A 69 -29.32 9.36 -27.75
CA CYS A 69 -27.95 8.99 -27.41
C CYS A 69 -27.68 7.56 -27.88
N VAL A 70 -26.59 7.35 -28.62
CA VAL A 70 -26.15 6.04 -29.12
C VAL A 70 -24.76 5.75 -28.58
N LEU A 71 -24.67 4.74 -27.72
CA LEU A 71 -23.44 4.30 -27.08
C LEU A 71 -22.76 3.21 -27.90
N LYS A 72 -21.48 3.43 -28.21
CA LYS A 72 -20.56 2.41 -28.75
C LYS A 72 -19.34 2.29 -27.81
N PRO A 73 -18.51 1.24 -27.92
CA PRO A 73 -17.26 1.18 -27.15
C PRO A 73 -16.42 2.45 -27.34
N GLY A 74 -16.01 3.08 -26.24
CA GLY A 74 -15.22 4.31 -26.23
C GLY A 74 -15.90 5.61 -26.71
N VAL A 75 -17.13 5.59 -27.24
CA VAL A 75 -17.83 6.82 -27.70
C VAL A 75 -19.32 6.86 -27.38
N LEU A 76 -19.81 8.05 -27.03
CA LEU A 76 -21.25 8.35 -26.99
C LEU A 76 -21.59 9.36 -28.09
N LEU A 77 -22.39 8.92 -29.06
CA LEU A 77 -22.90 9.74 -30.18
C LEU A 77 -24.22 10.38 -29.76
N ILE A 78 -24.36 11.69 -29.99
CA ILE A 78 -25.55 12.46 -29.59
C ILE A 78 -26.22 13.07 -30.82
N TYR A 79 -27.52 12.84 -30.97
CA TYR A 79 -28.35 13.30 -32.08
C TYR A 79 -29.63 13.98 -31.57
N LYS A 80 -30.24 14.83 -32.39
CA LYS A 80 -31.58 15.36 -32.09
C LYS A 80 -32.71 14.34 -32.29
N THR A 81 -32.56 13.42 -33.24
CA THR A 81 -33.59 12.46 -33.64
C THR A 81 -32.98 11.10 -34.01
N PRO A 82 -33.73 9.97 -33.90
CA PRO A 82 -33.15 8.63 -34.14
C PRO A 82 -32.92 8.30 -35.62
N LYS A 83 -33.79 8.78 -36.52
CA LYS A 83 -33.71 8.53 -37.97
C LYS A 83 -33.17 9.76 -38.69
N ASN A 84 -32.13 9.57 -39.53
CA ASN A 84 -31.40 10.63 -40.25
C ASN A 84 -31.05 11.85 -39.37
N GLY A 85 -30.65 11.58 -38.12
CA GLY A 85 -30.56 12.61 -37.09
C GLY A 85 -29.50 13.69 -37.36
N GLN A 86 -29.86 14.94 -37.10
CA GLN A 86 -28.89 16.02 -36.93
C GLN A 86 -27.94 15.63 -35.77
N TRP A 87 -26.68 15.38 -36.10
CA TRP A 87 -25.61 15.16 -35.12
C TRP A 87 -25.39 16.42 -34.29
N VAL A 88 -25.35 16.24 -32.97
CA VAL A 88 -25.13 17.31 -31.97
C VAL A 88 -23.70 17.28 -31.46
N GLY A 89 -23.11 16.08 -31.35
CA GLY A 89 -21.72 15.91 -30.95
C GLY A 89 -21.36 14.45 -30.67
N THR A 90 -20.06 14.18 -30.60
CA THR A 90 -19.50 12.88 -30.21
C THR A 90 -18.65 13.06 -28.96
N VAL A 91 -18.97 12.34 -27.90
CA VAL A 91 -18.21 12.34 -26.63
C VAL A 91 -17.19 11.22 -26.66
N LEU A 92 -15.94 11.55 -26.35
CA LEU A 92 -14.80 10.64 -26.24
C LEU A 92 -14.76 10.03 -24.84
N LEU A 93 -15.31 8.83 -24.66
CA LEU A 93 -15.43 8.23 -23.33
C LEU A 93 -14.05 7.83 -22.76
N ASN A 94 -13.10 7.42 -23.60
CA ASN A 94 -11.75 6.97 -23.18
C ASN A 94 -10.94 7.96 -22.32
N ALA A 95 -11.37 9.23 -22.19
CA ALA A 95 -10.77 10.24 -21.34
C ALA A 95 -11.77 10.84 -20.32
N CYS A 96 -12.87 10.14 -20.04
CA CYS A 96 -13.94 10.56 -19.15
C CYS A 96 -14.14 9.60 -17.97
N GLU A 97 -14.51 10.16 -16.82
CA GLU A 97 -15.05 9.43 -15.67
C GLU A 97 -16.58 9.59 -15.61
N LEU A 98 -17.25 8.65 -14.94
CA LEU A 98 -18.66 8.72 -14.55
C LEU A 98 -18.81 8.98 -13.06
N ILE A 99 -19.87 9.71 -12.68
CA ILE A 99 -20.30 9.84 -11.30
C ILE A 99 -21.82 10.00 -11.20
N GLU A 100 -22.46 9.28 -10.28
CA GLU A 100 -23.87 9.46 -9.92
C GLU A 100 -24.11 10.87 -9.34
N ARG A 101 -25.31 11.42 -9.56
CA ARG A 101 -25.68 12.78 -9.11
C ARG A 101 -27.04 12.71 -8.41
N PRO A 102 -27.17 13.16 -7.15
CA PRO A 102 -28.46 13.13 -6.46
C PRO A 102 -29.50 13.95 -7.20
N SER A 103 -30.68 13.36 -7.43
CA SER A 103 -31.81 13.99 -8.09
C SER A 103 -32.85 14.47 -7.08
N LYS A 104 -33.42 15.67 -7.28
CA LYS A 104 -34.53 16.21 -6.46
C LYS A 104 -35.92 15.98 -7.08
N LYS A 105 -36.01 15.10 -8.08
CA LYS A 105 -37.24 14.70 -8.80
C LYS A 105 -37.05 13.31 -9.40
N ASP A 106 -38.12 12.59 -9.63
CA ASP A 106 -38.14 11.17 -10.03
C ASP A 106 -37.28 10.87 -11.27
N GLY A 107 -36.51 9.78 -11.21
CA GLY A 107 -35.56 9.42 -12.26
C GLY A 107 -34.12 9.87 -11.99
N PHE A 108 -33.19 9.04 -12.45
CA PHE A 108 -31.77 9.07 -12.11
C PHE A 108 -30.98 10.17 -12.81
N CYS A 109 -29.95 10.72 -12.16
CA CYS A 109 -29.02 11.68 -12.77
C CYS A 109 -27.57 11.19 -12.65
N PHE A 110 -26.77 11.39 -13.71
CA PHE A 110 -25.34 11.09 -13.71
C PHE A 110 -24.55 12.14 -14.49
N LYS A 111 -23.23 12.20 -14.30
CA LYS A 111 -22.31 13.13 -14.98
C LYS A 111 -21.18 12.34 -15.62
N VAL A 112 -20.94 12.59 -16.91
CA VAL A 112 -19.72 12.16 -17.63
C VAL A 112 -18.80 13.38 -17.72
N PHE A 113 -17.51 13.26 -17.38
CA PHE A 113 -16.61 14.41 -17.35
C PHE A 113 -15.13 14.04 -17.53
N HIS A 114 -14.35 14.97 -18.09
CA HIS A 114 -12.90 14.85 -18.13
C HIS A 114 -12.29 15.25 -16.77
N PRO A 115 -11.46 14.41 -16.12
CA PRO A 115 -10.90 14.72 -14.79
C PRO A 115 -10.08 16.02 -14.77
N LEU A 116 -9.29 16.27 -15.82
CA LEU A 116 -8.49 17.49 -15.98
C LEU A 116 -9.27 18.69 -16.58
N GLU A 117 -10.60 18.69 -16.53
CA GLU A 117 -11.49 19.71 -17.11
C GLU A 117 -11.22 20.06 -18.62
N GLN A 118 -10.66 19.12 -19.40
CA GLN A 118 -10.41 19.28 -20.85
C GLN A 118 -11.61 18.88 -21.71
N SER A 119 -11.59 19.20 -23.00
CA SER A 119 -12.74 18.97 -23.89
C SER A 119 -13.02 17.48 -24.17
N VAL A 120 -14.19 17.01 -23.72
CA VAL A 120 -14.70 15.63 -23.93
C VAL A 120 -15.14 15.38 -25.38
N TRP A 121 -15.19 16.41 -26.22
CA TRP A 121 -15.75 16.32 -27.56
C TRP A 121 -14.71 15.91 -28.62
N ALA A 122 -15.14 15.07 -29.55
CA ALA A 122 -14.44 14.83 -30.82
C ALA A 122 -14.53 16.07 -31.73
N VAL A 123 -13.55 16.25 -32.61
CA VAL A 123 -13.48 17.42 -33.51
C VAL A 123 -14.35 17.24 -34.78
N LYS A 124 -14.71 15.98 -35.11
CA LYS A 124 -15.60 15.64 -36.22
C LYS A 124 -16.67 14.64 -35.81
N GLY A 125 -17.81 14.71 -36.49
CA GLY A 125 -18.91 13.74 -36.42
C GLY A 125 -18.66 12.50 -37.29
N PRO A 126 -19.52 11.48 -37.15
CA PRO A 126 -19.33 10.17 -37.78
C PRO A 126 -19.38 10.19 -39.30
N LYS A 127 -19.96 11.22 -39.93
CA LYS A 127 -19.95 11.43 -41.40
C LYS A 127 -18.95 12.52 -41.83
N GLY A 128 -17.97 12.83 -40.97
CA GLY A 128 -16.99 13.89 -41.20
C GLY A 128 -17.49 15.30 -40.87
N GLU A 129 -18.70 15.44 -40.31
CA GLU A 129 -19.33 16.70 -39.92
C GLU A 129 -18.42 17.52 -38.99
N ALA A 130 -18.33 18.84 -39.16
CA ALA A 130 -17.54 19.69 -38.26
C ALA A 130 -18.34 20.12 -37.02
N VAL A 131 -17.71 20.17 -35.85
CA VAL A 131 -18.31 20.80 -34.66
C VAL A 131 -18.54 22.30 -34.94
N GLY A 132 -19.80 22.74 -35.03
CA GLY A 132 -20.11 24.17 -35.10
C GLY A 132 -21.50 24.57 -35.60
N SER A 133 -22.25 23.71 -36.28
CA SER A 133 -23.45 24.15 -37.01
C SER A 133 -24.72 24.33 -36.15
N ILE A 134 -25.03 23.46 -35.18
CA ILE A 134 -26.38 23.43 -34.56
C ILE A 134 -26.41 23.09 -33.05
N THR A 135 -27.08 23.98 -32.28
CA THR A 135 -27.67 23.86 -30.90
C THR A 135 -26.81 23.87 -29.62
N GLN A 136 -27.02 24.96 -28.86
CA GLN A 136 -26.86 25.16 -27.40
C GLN A 136 -25.45 25.10 -26.77
N PRO A 137 -25.17 25.93 -25.73
CA PRO A 137 -23.89 25.93 -25.01
C PRO A 137 -23.81 24.73 -24.04
N LEU A 138 -23.47 23.57 -24.58
CA LEU A 138 -23.02 22.44 -23.77
C LEU A 138 -21.58 22.69 -23.29
N PRO A 139 -21.19 22.22 -22.08
CA PRO A 139 -19.86 22.47 -21.53
C PRO A 139 -18.81 21.72 -22.35
N GLY A 140 -17.62 22.30 -22.49
CA GLY A 140 -16.51 21.61 -23.17
C GLY A 140 -16.13 20.31 -22.46
N SER A 141 -16.12 20.29 -21.12
CA SER A 141 -15.43 19.27 -20.31
C SER A 141 -16.33 18.31 -19.52
N TYR A 142 -17.65 18.47 -19.59
CA TYR A 142 -18.59 17.55 -18.95
C TYR A 142 -19.99 17.63 -19.56
N LEU A 143 -20.76 16.58 -19.34
CA LEU A 143 -22.20 16.52 -19.57
C LEU A 143 -22.90 15.97 -18.33
N ILE A 144 -24.10 16.50 -18.02
CA ILE A 144 -24.97 15.93 -16.99
C ILE A 144 -26.21 15.38 -17.66
N PHE A 145 -26.46 14.10 -17.45
CA PHE A 145 -27.56 13.33 -18.02
C PHE A 145 -28.62 13.05 -16.95
N ARG A 146 -29.83 12.76 -17.42
CA ARG A 146 -30.93 12.22 -16.62
C ARG A 146 -31.72 11.21 -17.44
N ALA A 147 -31.89 10.03 -16.86
CA ALA A 147 -32.74 8.95 -17.39
C ALA A 147 -34.21 9.15 -16.96
N ALA A 148 -35.12 8.28 -17.41
CA ALA A 148 -36.54 8.40 -17.07
C ALA A 148 -36.84 7.85 -15.66
N SER A 149 -36.38 6.65 -15.35
CA SER A 149 -36.51 5.99 -14.05
C SER A 149 -35.16 5.85 -13.31
N GLU A 150 -35.15 5.11 -12.19
CA GLU A 150 -33.90 4.71 -11.52
C GLU A 150 -33.22 3.55 -12.26
N SER A 151 -33.98 2.51 -12.65
CA SER A 151 -33.48 1.35 -13.38
C SER A 151 -32.81 1.74 -14.70
N ASP A 152 -33.42 2.63 -15.48
CA ASP A 152 -32.82 3.11 -16.74
C ASP A 152 -31.47 3.80 -16.46
N GLY A 153 -31.39 4.52 -15.35
CA GLY A 153 -30.18 5.25 -14.95
C GLY A 153 -29.02 4.33 -14.57
N ARG A 154 -29.32 3.25 -13.84
CA ARG A 154 -28.35 2.21 -13.50
C ARG A 154 -27.89 1.50 -14.77
N CYS A 155 -28.82 1.03 -15.61
CA CYS A 155 -28.52 0.44 -16.92
C CYS A 155 -27.63 1.36 -17.80
N TRP A 156 -27.90 2.67 -17.84
CA TRP A 156 -27.09 3.63 -18.59
C TRP A 156 -25.68 3.80 -18.01
N MET A 157 -25.50 3.80 -16.68
CA MET A 157 -24.16 3.86 -16.09
C MET A 157 -23.40 2.55 -16.29
N ASP A 158 -24.03 1.40 -16.06
CA ASP A 158 -23.41 0.08 -16.24
C ASP A 158 -22.95 -0.11 -17.69
N ALA A 159 -23.78 0.28 -18.66
CA ALA A 159 -23.44 0.25 -20.08
C ALA A 159 -22.31 1.23 -20.43
N LEU A 160 -22.29 2.45 -19.86
CA LEU A 160 -21.21 3.42 -20.05
C LEU A 160 -19.90 2.97 -19.42
N GLU A 161 -19.93 2.35 -18.23
CA GLU A 161 -18.74 1.81 -17.57
C GLU A 161 -18.20 0.57 -18.31
N LEU A 162 -19.08 -0.27 -18.85
CA LEU A 162 -18.71 -1.34 -19.78
C LEU A 162 -18.09 -0.77 -21.07
N ALA A 163 -18.66 0.28 -21.66
CA ALA A 163 -18.12 0.92 -22.85
C ALA A 163 -16.77 1.62 -22.62
N LEU A 164 -16.50 2.10 -21.40
CA LEU A 164 -15.17 2.53 -20.95
C LEU A 164 -14.21 1.34 -20.89
N LYS A 165 -14.56 0.28 -20.15
CA LYS A 165 -13.71 -0.91 -19.93
C LYS A 165 -13.39 -1.66 -21.23
N CYS A 166 -14.37 -1.80 -22.13
CA CYS A 166 -14.21 -2.49 -23.43
C CYS A 166 -13.25 -1.77 -24.39
N SER A 167 -12.94 -0.48 -24.19
CA SER A 167 -11.87 0.20 -24.94
C SER A 167 -10.50 -0.47 -24.74
N GLY A 168 -10.24 -1.04 -23.56
CA GLY A 168 -9.03 -1.81 -23.26
C GLY A 168 -9.01 -3.22 -23.86
N LEU A 169 -10.18 -3.80 -24.13
CA LEU A 169 -10.30 -5.11 -24.80
C LEU A 169 -10.16 -4.98 -26.32
N LEU A 170 -10.79 -3.99 -26.95
CA LEU A 170 -10.58 -3.68 -28.37
C LEU A 170 -9.11 -3.36 -28.67
N LYS A 171 -8.43 -2.63 -27.78
CA LYS A 171 -6.96 -2.43 -27.85
C LYS A 171 -6.14 -3.73 -27.79
N ARG A 172 -6.70 -4.86 -27.32
CA ARG A 172 -6.01 -6.16 -27.29
C ARG A 172 -6.37 -7.05 -28.47
N THR A 173 -7.61 -7.02 -28.99
CA THR A 173 -7.99 -7.77 -30.19
C THR A 173 -7.46 -7.13 -31.48
N MET A 174 -7.58 -5.82 -31.67
CA MET A 174 -7.11 -5.17 -32.91
C MET A 174 -5.57 -5.14 -33.00
N MET A 175 -4.86 -5.20 -31.86
CA MET A 175 -3.41 -5.42 -31.80
C MET A 175 -2.99 -6.88 -32.07
N ARG A 176 -3.94 -7.80 -32.19
CA ARG A 176 -3.73 -9.21 -32.56
C ARG A 176 -3.97 -9.42 -34.06
N GLU A 177 -5.09 -8.91 -34.59
CA GLU A 177 -5.36 -8.87 -36.03
C GLU A 177 -4.28 -8.08 -36.80
N GLY A 178 -3.86 -6.94 -36.25
CA GLY A 178 -2.74 -6.13 -36.77
C GLY A 178 -1.34 -6.77 -36.65
N LYS A 179 -1.25 -8.07 -36.36
CA LYS A 179 0.01 -8.85 -36.35
C LYS A 179 -0.01 -10.10 -37.24
N GLU A 180 -1.14 -10.44 -37.86
CA GLU A 180 -1.28 -11.64 -38.71
C GLU A 180 -1.51 -11.29 -40.21
N LEU A 181 -1.48 -10.00 -40.58
CA LEU A 181 -1.74 -9.53 -41.96
C LEU A 181 -0.53 -8.92 -42.70
N ASP A 182 0.62 -8.72 -42.04
CA ASP A 182 1.87 -8.29 -42.70
C ASP A 182 2.65 -9.49 -43.31
N LEU A 183 1.97 -10.38 -44.05
CA LEU A 183 2.61 -11.37 -44.95
C LEU A 183 1.62 -12.04 -45.94
N ASN A 184 0.99 -11.26 -46.83
CA ASN A 184 0.68 -11.62 -48.24
C ASN A 184 -0.23 -10.56 -48.88
N ALA A 185 0.01 -10.21 -50.15
CA ALA A 185 -0.76 -9.17 -50.86
C ALA A 185 -1.23 -9.64 -52.25
N SER A 186 -2.53 -9.49 -52.52
CA SER A 186 -3.10 -9.54 -53.88
C SER A 186 -4.51 -8.95 -53.91
N LEU A 187 -4.74 -8.00 -54.83
CA LEU A 187 -5.99 -7.67 -55.57
C LEU A 187 -7.35 -7.59 -54.80
N GLU A 188 -8.22 -6.58 -54.97
CA GLU A 188 -8.34 -5.50 -55.98
C GLU A 188 -8.86 -4.17 -55.38
N ASN A 189 -8.74 -3.08 -56.16
CA ASN A 189 -9.65 -1.91 -56.30
C ASN A 189 -10.60 -1.52 -55.13
N SER A 190 -10.65 -0.27 -54.66
CA SER A 190 -10.19 1.02 -55.23
C SER A 190 -10.11 2.16 -54.17
N HIS A 191 -10.06 3.43 -54.61
CA HIS A 191 -9.95 4.67 -53.79
C HIS A 191 -8.55 5.09 -53.26
N VAL A 192 -7.53 5.04 -54.12
CA VAL A 192 -6.35 5.92 -53.97
C VAL A 192 -6.76 7.37 -54.23
N ALA A 193 -7.21 8.10 -53.19
CA ALA A 193 -7.71 9.48 -53.35
C ALA A 193 -7.47 10.45 -52.17
N LEU A 194 -7.06 10.00 -50.98
CA LEU A 194 -7.08 10.85 -49.77
C LEU A 194 -5.72 11.15 -49.10
N PHE A 195 -4.65 10.42 -49.42
CA PHE A 195 -3.33 10.66 -48.80
C PHE A 195 -2.58 11.88 -49.36
N GLY A 196 -3.00 12.45 -50.49
CA GLY A 196 -2.40 13.65 -51.08
C GLY A 196 -2.86 14.98 -50.47
N LEU A 197 -4.05 15.04 -49.86
CA LEU A 197 -4.74 16.30 -49.54
C LEU A 197 -4.53 16.86 -48.12
N LEU A 198 -3.62 16.28 -47.32
CA LEU A 198 -3.29 16.76 -45.97
C LEU A 198 -1.81 17.18 -45.80
N ARG A 199 -1.08 17.37 -46.90
CA ARG A 199 0.32 17.86 -46.88
C ARG A 199 0.49 19.29 -47.43
N ALA A 200 -0.56 19.87 -48.00
CA ALA A 200 -0.67 21.30 -48.33
C ALA A 200 -1.66 21.98 -47.36
N ASN A 201 -1.47 23.29 -47.13
CA ASN A 201 -2.28 24.14 -46.22
C ASN A 201 -2.09 23.91 -44.70
N VAL A 202 -0.88 24.15 -44.18
CA VAL A 202 -0.60 25.33 -43.31
C VAL A 202 0.87 25.70 -43.45
N LEU A 203 1.20 26.54 -44.43
CA LEU A 203 2.50 27.19 -44.54
C LEU A 203 2.36 28.51 -45.32
N GLN A 204 1.77 29.53 -44.67
CA GLN A 204 1.83 30.93 -45.11
C GLN A 204 1.35 31.89 -44.00
N SER A 205 2.31 32.40 -43.23
CA SER A 205 2.25 33.70 -42.55
C SER A 205 3.67 34.05 -42.09
N SER A 206 4.36 34.87 -42.87
CA SER A 206 5.63 35.54 -42.53
C SER A 206 5.38 36.64 -41.47
N GLU A 207 6.34 37.35 -40.88
CA GLU A 207 7.73 37.71 -41.24
C GLU A 207 8.66 37.56 -40.02
N HIS A 208 9.91 37.07 -40.14
CA HIS A 208 11.12 37.62 -40.79
C HIS A 208 11.84 38.68 -39.94
N TYR A 209 13.04 38.32 -39.44
CA TYR A 209 14.26 39.13 -39.50
C TYR A 209 15.46 38.16 -39.37
N GLN A 210 16.55 38.45 -40.09
CA GLN A 210 17.80 37.70 -40.08
C GLN A 210 18.92 38.61 -39.57
N LEU A 211 20.01 38.03 -39.09
CA LEU A 211 21.36 38.29 -39.61
C LEU A 211 22.35 37.26 -39.05
N ASN A 212 23.30 36.86 -39.89
CA ASN A 212 24.56 36.21 -39.54
C ASN A 212 25.66 37.17 -40.01
N ASP A 213 26.74 37.33 -39.25
CA ASP A 213 27.99 37.96 -39.68
C ASP A 213 29.18 37.26 -38.98
N SER A 214 30.40 37.48 -39.46
CA SER A 214 31.51 36.52 -39.30
C SER A 214 32.92 37.12 -39.17
N GLU A 215 33.82 36.32 -38.56
CA GLU A 215 35.31 36.35 -38.68
C GLU A 215 36.11 37.49 -38.01
N ILE A 216 37.47 37.33 -38.03
CA ILE A 216 38.55 38.24 -37.55
C ILE A 216 38.71 38.27 -36.01
N GLU A 217 39.86 38.05 -35.32
CA GLU A 217 41.27 37.60 -35.56
C GLU A 217 41.72 36.95 -34.20
N GLN A 218 42.54 35.88 -34.05
CA GLN A 218 43.92 35.54 -34.45
C GLN A 218 45.09 36.20 -33.65
N GLN A 219 46.19 35.43 -33.51
CA GLN A 219 47.53 35.74 -32.93
C GLN A 219 47.68 35.78 -31.38
N HIS A 220 48.77 35.32 -30.74
CA HIS A 220 49.81 34.33 -31.13
C HIS A 220 50.62 33.81 -29.89
N PHE A 221 51.58 32.91 -30.16
CA PHE A 221 52.50 32.19 -29.23
C PHE A 221 51.88 31.14 -28.28
N ARG A 222 52.55 30.03 -27.93
CA ARG A 222 53.37 28.98 -28.60
C ARG A 222 54.07 28.14 -27.50
N ASP A 223 53.71 26.86 -27.44
CA ASP A 223 54.55 25.64 -27.47
C ASP A 223 55.75 25.36 -26.50
N HIS A 224 55.93 24.05 -26.25
CA HIS A 224 57.11 23.27 -25.82
C HIS A 224 57.52 23.12 -24.33
N ASP A 225 57.12 21.96 -23.78
CA ASP A 225 57.95 20.81 -23.35
C ASP A 225 59.07 20.86 -22.28
N LEU A 226 58.97 19.87 -21.37
CA LEU A 226 60.00 18.94 -20.87
C LEU A 226 61.40 19.45 -20.45
N TYR A 227 61.71 19.32 -19.14
CA TYR A 227 62.73 18.35 -18.71
C TYR A 227 62.55 17.89 -17.24
N SER A 228 63.49 17.07 -16.74
CA SER A 228 63.44 16.29 -15.49
C SER A 228 64.56 16.64 -14.49
N ASP A 229 64.31 16.34 -13.21
CA ASP A 229 65.16 15.55 -12.29
C ASP A 229 65.62 16.17 -10.93
N LYS A 230 65.31 15.44 -9.84
CA LYS A 230 66.01 15.23 -8.52
C LYS A 230 66.49 16.38 -7.60
N SER A 231 66.91 15.91 -6.40
CA SER A 231 67.58 16.54 -5.23
C SER A 231 66.79 17.58 -4.41
N ASP A 232 66.93 17.71 -3.08
CA ASP A 232 67.48 16.86 -1.98
C ASP A 232 66.83 17.34 -0.64
N LYS A 233 66.69 16.56 0.46
CA LYS A 233 67.64 16.29 1.58
C LYS A 233 68.30 17.58 2.18
N GLU A 234 68.47 17.80 3.49
CA GLU A 234 68.23 16.98 4.72
C GLU A 234 68.31 17.86 6.02
N ASN A 235 68.28 17.24 7.23
CA ASN A 235 68.77 17.74 8.55
C ASN A 235 67.99 18.88 9.29
N GLU A 236 68.09 19.11 10.62
CA GLU A 236 68.61 18.43 11.86
C GLU A 236 67.92 19.12 13.08
N GLN A 237 67.68 18.61 14.29
CA GLN A 237 67.95 17.37 15.06
C GLN A 237 69.08 17.42 16.13
N ASP A 238 68.70 17.24 17.41
CA ASP A 238 69.51 16.98 18.63
C ASP A 238 68.80 15.84 19.42
N HIS A 239 69.43 14.72 19.84
CA HIS A 239 70.39 14.47 20.94
C HIS A 239 69.80 14.62 22.37
N GLU A 240 69.90 13.69 23.35
CA GLU A 240 70.44 12.29 23.43
C GLU A 240 69.60 11.51 24.53
N GLU A 241 69.93 10.47 25.34
CA GLU A 241 71.10 9.64 25.74
C GLU A 241 70.64 8.28 26.37
N SER A 242 71.35 7.15 26.06
CA SER A 242 71.42 5.83 26.78
C SER A 242 70.15 5.02 27.17
N ASP A 243 70.16 3.67 27.31
CA ASP A 243 71.23 2.65 27.42
C ASP A 243 70.91 1.28 26.74
N ASN A 244 71.99 0.49 26.55
CA ASN A 244 72.12 -0.92 26.09
C ASN A 244 71.24 -1.99 26.81
N ASP A 245 71.09 -3.27 26.41
CA ASP A 245 71.71 -4.16 25.38
C ASP A 245 70.72 -5.34 25.04
N GLY A 246 70.98 -6.39 24.23
CA GLY A 246 72.15 -6.73 23.42
C GLY A 246 72.34 -8.25 23.11
N LEU A 247 71.97 -8.71 21.90
CA LEU A 247 72.25 -10.07 21.34
C LEU A 247 71.65 -11.28 22.13
N GLU A 248 71.50 -12.53 21.67
CA GLU A 248 71.68 -13.32 20.42
C GLU A 248 70.49 -14.33 20.32
N LYS A 249 70.25 -15.19 19.31
CA LYS A 249 70.44 -15.26 17.83
C LYS A 249 69.97 -16.69 17.40
N SER A 250 69.43 -16.85 16.18
CA SER A 250 69.03 -18.14 15.56
C SER A 250 67.80 -18.86 16.19
N GLY A 251 66.85 -19.46 15.46
CA GLY A 251 66.56 -19.40 14.02
C GLY A 251 66.79 -20.72 13.27
N LYS A 252 65.69 -21.36 12.83
CA LYS A 252 65.50 -22.01 11.50
C LYS A 252 64.09 -22.63 11.39
N SER A 253 63.59 -22.72 10.17
CA SER A 253 62.42 -23.47 9.73
C SER A 253 62.72 -24.96 9.52
N GLU A 254 61.70 -25.81 9.53
CA GLU A 254 61.35 -26.68 8.38
C GLU A 254 59.98 -27.36 8.60
N GLU A 255 59.35 -27.82 7.50
CA GLU A 255 57.99 -28.39 7.47
C GLU A 255 58.03 -29.93 7.53
N SER A 256 57.02 -30.57 8.14
CA SER A 256 56.63 -31.95 7.79
C SER A 256 55.23 -32.28 8.29
N ASP A 257 54.39 -32.85 7.42
CA ASP A 257 53.08 -33.42 7.78
C ASP A 257 53.24 -34.82 8.42
N SER A 258 52.38 -35.16 9.37
CA SER A 258 52.04 -36.56 9.68
C SER A 258 50.68 -36.69 10.39
N ASP A 259 49.65 -37.14 9.68
CA ASP A 259 48.39 -37.61 10.28
C ASP A 259 48.63 -38.88 11.12
N THR A 260 48.08 -38.96 12.34
CA THR A 260 47.52 -40.23 12.86
C THR A 260 46.61 -40.10 14.08
N SER A 261 45.46 -40.77 14.03
CA SER A 261 44.66 -41.31 15.14
C SER A 261 44.28 -40.41 16.33
N GLU A 262 43.04 -39.91 16.25
CA GLU A 262 41.98 -40.10 17.27
C GLU A 262 42.41 -40.34 18.73
N LYS A 263 42.21 -39.32 19.57
CA LYS A 263 41.65 -39.50 20.91
C LYS A 263 40.51 -38.52 21.13
N GLN A 264 39.45 -38.99 21.78
CA GLN A 264 38.40 -38.13 22.30
C GLN A 264 38.96 -37.35 23.49
N ASP A 265 38.72 -36.05 23.51
CA ASP A 265 38.89 -35.22 24.69
C ASP A 265 37.58 -34.47 24.93
N ASP A 266 36.77 -34.97 25.88
CA ASP A 266 35.50 -34.35 26.30
C ASP A 266 35.78 -33.10 27.15
N SER A 267 36.46 -32.13 26.52
CA SER A 267 36.69 -30.80 27.07
C SER A 267 35.37 -30.05 27.12
N PHE A 268 34.70 -30.15 28.27
CA PHE A 268 33.57 -29.30 28.63
C PHE A 268 34.04 -27.83 28.57
N VAL A 269 33.71 -27.14 27.47
CA VAL A 269 33.97 -25.72 27.33
C VAL A 269 33.09 -24.98 28.33
N ASP A 270 33.72 -24.48 29.40
CA ASP A 270 33.10 -23.62 30.40
C ASP A 270 32.42 -22.45 29.67
N PRO A 271 31.09 -22.23 29.84
CA PRO A 271 30.37 -21.27 29.02
C PRO A 271 30.92 -19.85 29.23
N GLU A 272 31.38 -19.23 28.15
CA GLU A 272 31.91 -17.85 28.14
C GLU A 272 30.97 -16.91 28.92
N PRO A 273 31.53 -15.97 29.72
CA PRO A 273 30.76 -15.13 30.61
C PRO A 273 29.63 -14.44 29.86
N MET A 274 28.40 -14.69 30.29
CA MET A 274 27.22 -14.50 29.47
C MET A 274 27.03 -13.04 29.06
N ASP A 275 27.43 -12.71 27.83
CA ASP A 275 27.36 -11.35 27.27
C ASP A 275 26.02 -10.68 27.57
N LEU A 276 26.10 -9.59 28.34
CA LEU A 276 24.96 -8.78 28.76
C LEU A 276 24.36 -8.12 27.51
N ILE A 277 23.24 -8.66 27.06
CA ILE A 277 22.54 -8.16 25.88
C ILE A 277 22.02 -6.75 26.18
N LYS A 278 22.64 -5.74 25.58
CA LYS A 278 22.09 -4.39 25.57
C LYS A 278 20.97 -4.29 24.52
N GLU A 279 19.79 -4.76 24.90
CA GLU A 279 18.52 -4.45 24.21
C GLU A 279 18.13 -2.98 24.42
N THR A 280 17.18 -2.46 23.61
CA THR A 280 16.61 -1.11 23.82
C THR A 280 15.77 -1.09 25.10
N THR A 281 15.85 0.00 25.88
CA THR A 281 15.08 0.13 27.13
C THR A 281 13.61 0.40 26.84
N TYR A 282 12.75 -0.56 27.14
CA TYR A 282 11.29 -0.42 27.08
C TYR A 282 10.71 -0.15 28.48
N VAL A 283 9.74 0.78 28.56
CA VAL A 283 9.06 1.17 29.80
C VAL A 283 7.54 0.99 29.68
N GLU A 284 6.89 0.55 30.76
CA GLU A 284 5.43 0.33 30.79
C GLU A 284 4.66 1.65 30.62
N GLU A 285 3.64 1.65 29.76
CA GLU A 285 2.80 2.82 29.53
C GLU A 285 1.79 3.02 30.67
N SER A 286 1.97 4.09 31.45
CA SER A 286 1.23 4.33 32.71
C SER A 286 -0.19 4.91 32.54
N HIS A 287 -0.56 5.37 31.35
CA HIS A 287 -1.84 6.02 31.09
C HIS A 287 -2.48 5.54 29.77
N GLU A 288 -3.60 4.82 29.88
CA GLU A 288 -4.47 4.49 28.74
C GLU A 288 -5.86 5.15 28.88
N GLU A 289 -6.26 5.98 27.92
CA GLU A 289 -7.67 6.33 27.74
C GLU A 289 -8.41 5.24 26.95
N LEU A 290 -9.63 4.90 27.40
CA LEU A 290 -10.52 3.94 26.74
C LEU A 290 -11.90 4.55 26.49
N GLY A 291 -12.41 4.37 25.27
CA GLY A 291 -13.77 4.73 24.92
C GLY A 291 -14.84 3.88 25.64
N GLU A 292 -15.96 4.55 25.92
CA GLU A 292 -17.23 3.91 26.30
C GLU A 292 -17.83 3.15 25.09
N ALA A 293 -18.75 2.22 25.35
CA ALA A 293 -19.45 1.50 24.29
C ALA A 293 -20.56 2.36 23.64
N GLY A 294 -20.88 2.07 22.38
CA GLY A 294 -21.99 2.68 21.65
C GLY A 294 -21.73 4.10 21.14
N GLU A 295 -22.84 4.75 20.72
CA GLU A 295 -22.86 5.97 19.92
C GLU A 295 -22.33 7.21 20.66
N ALA A 296 -22.53 7.30 21.98
CA ALA A 296 -22.06 8.43 22.80
C ALA A 296 -20.53 8.59 22.80
N CYS A 297 -19.78 7.52 22.50
CA CYS A 297 -18.33 7.58 22.31
C CYS A 297 -17.92 7.98 20.89
N GLN A 298 -18.83 7.93 19.91
CA GLN A 298 -18.58 8.18 18.49
C GLN A 298 -19.00 9.58 18.03
N THR A 299 -19.89 10.22 18.79
CA THR A 299 -20.39 11.58 18.56
C THR A 299 -19.54 12.62 19.26
N GLU A 300 -19.18 13.71 18.58
CA GLU A 300 -18.54 14.88 19.20
C GLU A 300 -19.38 16.16 19.04
N VAL A 301 -19.69 16.82 20.17
CA VAL A 301 -20.40 18.11 20.19
C VAL A 301 -19.39 19.23 20.00
N VAL A 302 -19.05 19.49 18.74
CA VAL A 302 -18.16 20.57 18.33
C VAL A 302 -18.81 21.95 18.59
N SER A 303 -18.05 22.91 19.11
CA SER A 303 -18.50 24.31 19.31
C SER A 303 -18.83 25.00 17.98
N GLU A 304 -19.67 26.04 18.00
CA GLU A 304 -20.05 26.76 16.76
C GLU A 304 -18.85 27.43 16.07
N GLU A 305 -17.88 27.91 16.85
CA GLU A 305 -16.60 28.43 16.33
C GLU A 305 -15.84 27.34 15.55
N ASN A 306 -15.67 26.17 16.15
CA ASN A 306 -14.97 25.04 15.55
C ASN A 306 -15.74 24.45 14.34
N LYS A 307 -17.08 24.44 14.38
CA LYS A 307 -17.92 24.15 13.20
C LYS A 307 -17.70 25.17 12.08
N SER A 308 -17.57 26.46 12.40
CA SER A 308 -17.34 27.52 11.41
C SER A 308 -15.98 27.38 10.72
N LEU A 309 -14.94 26.91 11.43
CA LEU A 309 -13.62 26.59 10.88
C LEU A 309 -13.72 25.40 9.91
N ILE A 310 -14.35 24.29 10.33
CA ILE A 310 -14.60 23.11 9.48
C ILE A 310 -15.37 23.52 8.22
N TRP A 311 -16.45 24.29 8.36
CA TRP A 311 -17.27 24.75 7.24
C TRP A 311 -16.48 25.64 6.26
N THR A 312 -15.59 26.49 6.79
CA THR A 312 -14.74 27.38 5.98
C THR A 312 -13.67 26.62 5.20
N LEU A 313 -13.09 25.57 5.78
CA LEU A 313 -12.21 24.64 5.07
C LEU A 313 -12.98 23.86 4.00
N LEU A 314 -14.13 23.26 4.33
CA LEU A 314 -14.90 22.43 3.41
C LEU A 314 -15.53 23.19 2.24
N LYS A 315 -15.77 24.51 2.35
CA LYS A 315 -16.13 25.36 1.19
C LYS A 315 -15.12 25.30 0.06
N GLN A 316 -13.85 25.04 0.35
CA GLN A 316 -12.77 24.96 -0.63
C GLN A 316 -12.74 23.60 -1.35
N VAL A 317 -13.56 22.64 -0.90
CA VAL A 317 -13.54 21.24 -1.34
C VAL A 317 -14.82 20.89 -2.11
N ARG A 318 -14.65 20.24 -3.27
CA ARG A 318 -15.75 19.67 -4.06
C ARG A 318 -15.92 18.17 -3.70
N PRO A 319 -17.15 17.63 -3.61
CA PRO A 319 -17.36 16.19 -3.46
C PRO A 319 -16.63 15.40 -4.55
N GLY A 320 -15.94 14.33 -4.14
CA GLY A 320 -15.01 13.54 -4.95
C GLY A 320 -13.53 13.92 -4.78
N MET A 321 -13.21 15.06 -4.17
CA MET A 321 -11.82 15.43 -3.88
C MET A 321 -11.23 14.64 -2.71
N ASP A 322 -9.91 14.44 -2.78
CA ASP A 322 -9.05 13.97 -1.69
C ASP A 322 -8.67 15.13 -0.77
N LEU A 323 -8.84 14.95 0.54
CA LEU A 323 -8.47 15.89 1.60
C LEU A 323 -7.02 15.76 2.07
N SER A 324 -6.18 14.89 1.50
CA SER A 324 -4.76 14.73 1.89
C SER A 324 -3.95 16.05 1.86
N LYS A 325 -4.43 17.05 1.11
CA LYS A 325 -3.84 18.39 0.96
C LYS A 325 -4.58 19.50 1.72
N VAL A 326 -5.61 19.16 2.50
CA VAL A 326 -6.38 20.11 3.32
C VAL A 326 -5.95 19.93 4.76
N VAL A 327 -5.37 20.98 5.35
CA VAL A 327 -5.02 20.98 6.77
C VAL A 327 -6.30 20.98 7.58
N LEU A 328 -6.54 19.91 8.34
CA LEU A 328 -7.65 19.80 9.26
C LEU A 328 -7.31 20.50 10.60
N PRO A 329 -8.30 21.02 11.35
CA PRO A 329 -8.04 21.72 12.61
C PRO A 329 -7.42 20.82 13.69
N THR A 330 -6.65 21.42 14.60
CA THR A 330 -5.96 20.72 15.70
C THR A 330 -6.90 20.06 16.71
N PHE A 331 -8.10 20.61 16.95
CA PHE A 331 -9.05 20.05 17.92
C PHE A 331 -9.64 18.68 17.53
N ILE A 332 -9.54 18.27 16.25
CA ILE A 332 -9.92 16.91 15.82
C ILE A 332 -8.75 15.92 15.83
N LEU A 333 -7.56 16.32 16.29
CA LEU A 333 -6.39 15.43 16.31
C LEU A 333 -6.40 14.55 17.57
N GLU A 334 -6.06 13.28 17.37
CA GLU A 334 -5.60 12.39 18.45
C GLU A 334 -4.13 12.74 18.73
N PRO A 335 -3.67 12.86 19.99
CA PRO A 335 -2.29 13.22 20.33
C PRO A 335 -1.30 12.06 20.13
N ARG A 336 -1.47 11.29 19.04
CA ARG A 336 -0.70 10.09 18.67
C ARG A 336 -0.47 10.06 17.16
N SER A 337 0.65 9.50 16.73
CA SER A 337 0.91 9.24 15.30
C SER A 337 0.00 8.14 14.76
N PHE A 338 -0.22 8.09 13.45
CA PHE A 338 -0.86 6.92 12.82
C PHE A 338 -0.02 5.65 13.00
N LEU A 339 1.32 5.77 13.08
CA LEU A 339 2.24 4.66 13.33
C LEU A 339 2.04 4.03 14.73
N ASP A 340 1.73 4.86 15.72
CA ASP A 340 1.30 4.46 17.08
C ASP A 340 -0.14 3.93 17.05
N LYS A 341 -1.07 4.63 16.40
CA LYS A 341 -2.49 4.22 16.36
C LYS A 341 -2.70 2.81 15.77
N LEU A 342 -1.85 2.38 14.84
CA LEU A 342 -1.86 1.02 14.29
C LEU A 342 -1.42 -0.06 15.31
N SER A 343 -0.72 0.30 16.38
CA SER A 343 -0.36 -0.64 17.46
C SER A 343 -1.56 -1.06 18.33
N ASP A 344 -2.67 -0.31 18.32
CA ASP A 344 -3.87 -0.63 19.12
C ASP A 344 -4.49 -2.00 18.78
N TYR A 345 -4.16 -2.61 17.64
CA TYR A 345 -4.64 -3.93 17.23
C TYR A 345 -3.98 -5.11 17.99
N TYR A 346 -2.91 -4.87 18.77
CA TYR A 346 -2.06 -5.93 19.33
C TYR A 346 -2.16 -6.12 20.85
N TYR A 347 -3.03 -5.37 21.54
CA TYR A 347 -3.28 -5.55 22.98
C TYR A 347 -3.80 -6.95 23.38
N HIS A 348 -4.31 -7.73 22.41
CA HIS A 348 -4.72 -9.14 22.56
C HIS A 348 -3.90 -10.07 21.65
N ALA A 349 -2.59 -9.81 21.50
CA ALA A 349 -1.67 -10.69 20.78
C ALA A 349 -1.53 -12.09 21.43
N ASP A 350 -2.04 -12.29 22.65
CA ASP A 350 -2.19 -13.61 23.25
C ASP A 350 -3.26 -14.46 22.52
N PHE A 351 -4.28 -13.85 21.90
CA PHE A 351 -5.21 -14.56 21.01
C PHE A 351 -4.52 -15.08 19.73
N LEU A 352 -3.48 -14.41 19.24
CA LEU A 352 -2.63 -14.93 18.14
C LEU A 352 -1.75 -16.09 18.62
N SER A 353 -1.20 -15.98 19.83
CA SER A 353 -0.42 -17.03 20.50
C SER A 353 -1.26 -18.31 20.68
N GLU A 354 -2.50 -18.13 21.14
CA GLU A 354 -3.53 -19.16 21.24
C GLU A 354 -3.97 -19.75 19.88
N ALA A 355 -3.85 -19.00 18.80
CA ALA A 355 -4.20 -19.43 17.44
C ALA A 355 -3.06 -20.22 16.79
N ALA A 356 -1.80 -19.85 17.04
CA ALA A 356 -0.64 -20.58 16.53
C ALA A 356 -0.63 -22.04 17.02
N VAL A 357 -0.98 -22.28 18.28
CA VAL A 357 -1.03 -23.63 18.89
C VAL A 357 -2.35 -24.39 18.67
N GLU A 358 -3.39 -23.75 18.14
CA GLU A 358 -4.65 -24.42 17.81
C GLU A 358 -4.46 -25.33 16.59
N GLU A 359 -4.73 -26.63 16.74
CA GLU A 359 -4.53 -27.62 15.68
C GLU A 359 -5.63 -27.58 14.61
N ASN A 360 -6.89 -27.38 15.01
CA ASN A 360 -8.00 -27.45 14.07
C ASN A 360 -8.08 -26.16 13.22
N ALA A 361 -7.87 -26.27 11.91
CA ALA A 361 -7.80 -25.11 11.00
C ALA A 361 -9.05 -24.21 11.03
N TYR A 362 -10.24 -24.79 11.26
CA TYR A 362 -11.48 -24.02 11.42
C TYR A 362 -11.53 -23.28 12.77
N SER A 363 -11.19 -23.94 13.87
CA SER A 363 -11.02 -23.28 15.18
C SER A 363 -9.92 -22.21 15.17
N ARG A 364 -8.83 -22.44 14.43
CA ARG A 364 -7.74 -21.47 14.24
C ARG A 364 -8.23 -20.25 13.47
N MET A 365 -9.00 -20.44 12.39
CA MET A 365 -9.70 -19.34 11.72
C MET A 365 -10.68 -18.61 12.66
N LYS A 366 -11.43 -19.32 13.52
CA LYS A 366 -12.25 -18.68 14.58
C LYS A 366 -11.38 -17.80 15.52
N LYS A 367 -10.22 -18.28 15.97
CA LYS A 367 -9.31 -17.49 16.83
C LYS A 367 -8.71 -16.28 16.12
N VAL A 368 -8.28 -16.41 14.85
CA VAL A 368 -7.79 -15.27 14.03
C VAL A 368 -8.88 -14.21 13.86
N VAL A 369 -10.13 -14.61 13.57
CA VAL A 369 -11.27 -13.69 13.47
C VAL A 369 -11.57 -13.01 14.81
N LYS A 370 -11.45 -13.72 15.94
CA LYS A 370 -11.63 -13.15 17.29
C LYS A 370 -10.56 -12.12 17.64
N TRP A 371 -9.28 -12.42 17.35
CA TRP A 371 -8.20 -11.44 17.48
C TRP A 371 -8.45 -10.21 16.62
N TYR A 372 -8.83 -10.40 15.35
CA TYR A 372 -9.10 -9.29 14.44
C TYR A 372 -10.19 -8.35 14.98
N LEU A 373 -11.32 -8.89 15.48
CA LEU A 373 -12.37 -8.08 16.11
C LEU A 373 -11.91 -7.37 17.39
N SER A 374 -10.96 -7.93 18.12
CA SER A 374 -10.45 -7.35 19.37
C SER A 374 -9.68 -6.03 19.18
N GLY A 375 -9.20 -5.72 17.98
CA GLY A 375 -8.48 -4.46 17.71
C GLY A 375 -9.36 -3.21 17.67
N PHE A 376 -10.69 -3.32 17.56
CA PHE A 376 -11.55 -2.17 17.27
C PHE A 376 -12.14 -1.47 18.51
N TYR A 377 -12.30 -2.15 19.64
CA TYR A 377 -12.98 -1.55 20.80
C TYR A 377 -12.17 -0.43 21.48
N LYS A 378 -10.83 -0.36 21.28
CA LYS A 378 -9.98 0.74 21.74
C LYS A 378 -10.11 1.97 20.82
N LYS A 379 -11.25 2.66 20.96
CA LYS A 379 -11.55 3.92 20.28
C LYS A 379 -11.40 5.12 21.23
N PRO A 380 -10.90 6.27 20.75
CA PRO A 380 -10.96 7.53 21.50
C PRO A 380 -12.42 8.02 21.59
N LYS A 381 -12.69 8.99 22.48
CA LYS A 381 -14.00 9.64 22.59
C LYS A 381 -14.15 10.77 21.56
N GLY A 382 -15.21 10.72 20.75
CA GLY A 382 -15.51 11.69 19.71
C GLY A 382 -14.78 11.41 18.38
N LEU A 383 -14.64 12.45 17.55
CA LEU A 383 -13.87 12.36 16.31
C LEU A 383 -12.43 12.80 16.57
N LYS A 384 -11.56 11.82 16.84
CA LYS A 384 -10.12 12.02 16.88
C LYS A 384 -9.44 11.30 15.72
N LYS A 385 -8.52 12.00 15.07
CA LYS A 385 -7.72 11.53 13.93
C LYS A 385 -6.24 11.63 14.31
N PRO A 386 -5.45 10.55 14.26
CA PRO A 386 -4.01 10.62 14.56
C PRO A 386 -3.25 11.54 13.61
N TYR A 387 -2.05 11.95 14.01
CA TYR A 387 -1.15 12.75 13.16
C TYR A 387 -0.85 12.02 11.84
N ASN A 388 -0.70 12.79 10.75
CA ASN A 388 -0.21 12.25 9.47
C ASN A 388 1.31 12.06 9.62
N PRO A 389 1.86 10.83 9.54
CA PRO A 389 3.28 10.65 9.78
C PRO A 389 4.14 11.33 8.70
N ILE A 390 5.28 11.88 9.10
CA ILE A 390 6.24 12.43 8.14
C ILE A 390 7.10 11.32 7.54
N ILE A 391 7.66 11.54 6.34
CA ILE A 391 8.56 10.59 5.68
C ILE A 391 9.75 10.23 6.60
N GLY A 392 9.97 8.93 6.84
CA GLY A 392 11.03 8.46 7.74
C GLY A 392 10.69 8.49 9.24
N GLU A 393 9.49 8.89 9.62
CA GLU A 393 9.00 8.72 10.99
C GLU A 393 8.89 7.23 11.34
N THR A 394 9.21 6.88 12.58
CA THR A 394 9.14 5.49 13.09
C THR A 394 8.34 5.41 14.39
N PHE A 395 7.78 4.24 14.69
CA PHE A 395 7.26 3.92 16.03
C PHE A 395 7.62 2.50 16.43
N ARG A 396 7.98 2.32 17.70
CA ARG A 396 8.42 1.06 18.28
C ARG A 396 7.76 0.84 19.64
N CYS A 397 7.15 -0.32 19.82
CA CYS A 397 6.56 -0.73 21.10
C CYS A 397 6.60 -2.26 21.23
N MET A 398 6.31 -2.77 22.42
CA MET A 398 6.16 -4.21 22.65
C MET A 398 5.08 -4.51 23.70
N TRP A 399 4.65 -5.78 23.76
CA TRP A 399 3.75 -6.30 24.80
C TRP A 399 4.33 -7.52 25.49
N ILE A 400 4.23 -7.56 26.82
CA ILE A 400 4.70 -8.69 27.64
C ILE A 400 3.63 -9.79 27.62
N HIS A 401 4.02 -11.04 27.33
CA HIS A 401 3.13 -12.20 27.41
C HIS A 401 3.43 -12.99 28.71
N PRO A 402 2.76 -12.71 29.84
CA PRO A 402 3.09 -13.36 31.12
C PRO A 402 2.79 -14.86 31.12
N LYS A 403 1.82 -15.33 30.31
CA LYS A 403 1.44 -16.75 30.19
C LYS A 403 2.56 -17.63 29.59
N THR A 404 3.32 -17.10 28.64
CA THR A 404 4.34 -17.81 27.85
C THR A 404 5.78 -17.33 28.14
N ASN A 405 5.92 -16.27 28.96
CA ASN A 405 7.16 -15.54 29.18
C ASN A 405 7.85 -15.15 27.86
N SER A 406 7.08 -14.53 26.97
CA SER A 406 7.55 -14.02 25.68
C SER A 406 7.17 -12.55 25.49
N ARG A 407 7.54 -11.98 24.35
CA ARG A 407 7.33 -10.57 24.04
C ARG A 407 6.90 -10.45 22.58
N THR A 408 5.84 -9.68 22.33
CA THR A 408 5.45 -9.29 20.97
C THR A 408 6.03 -7.92 20.68
N PHE A 409 6.98 -7.84 19.74
CA PHE A 409 7.58 -6.58 19.30
C PHE A 409 6.82 -6.03 18.08
N TYR A 410 6.59 -4.72 18.04
CA TYR A 410 6.02 -3.99 16.91
C TYR A 410 6.98 -2.88 16.46
N ILE A 411 7.23 -2.83 15.16
CA ILE A 411 8.09 -1.85 14.48
C ILE A 411 7.31 -1.29 13.29
N SER A 412 7.31 0.03 13.11
CA SER A 412 6.71 0.66 11.93
C SER A 412 7.51 1.87 11.43
N GLU A 413 7.38 2.17 10.14
CA GLU A 413 8.03 3.28 9.46
C GLU A 413 7.10 3.91 8.41
N GLN A 414 7.13 5.23 8.28
CA GLN A 414 6.47 5.94 7.19
C GLN A 414 7.34 5.90 5.92
N VAL A 415 7.21 4.80 5.18
CA VAL A 415 8.03 4.47 4.00
C VAL A 415 7.78 5.34 2.77
N SER A 416 6.58 5.93 2.65
CA SER A 416 6.30 6.94 1.62
C SER A 416 5.33 8.01 2.12
N HIS A 417 5.42 9.22 1.57
CA HIS A 417 4.53 10.33 1.91
C HIS A 417 3.62 10.77 0.74
N HIS A 418 4.03 10.54 -0.50
CA HIS A 418 3.27 10.85 -1.71
C HIS A 418 3.36 9.70 -2.73
N PRO A 419 2.43 8.72 -2.70
CA PRO A 419 1.29 8.61 -1.79
C PRO A 419 1.72 8.21 -0.35
N PRO A 420 0.91 8.50 0.68
CA PRO A 420 1.28 8.20 2.07
C PRO A 420 1.11 6.70 2.37
N ILE A 421 2.23 6.01 2.58
CA ILE A 421 2.29 4.57 2.91
C ILE A 421 3.03 4.41 4.23
N SER A 422 2.38 3.76 5.19
CA SER A 422 2.98 3.31 6.46
C SER A 422 3.24 1.81 6.37
N ALA A 423 4.45 1.35 6.66
CA ALA A 423 4.77 -0.09 6.75
C ALA A 423 4.94 -0.50 8.21
N PHE A 424 4.56 -1.73 8.54
CA PHE A 424 4.70 -2.28 9.89
C PHE A 424 5.09 -3.76 9.87
N TYR A 425 5.75 -4.19 10.95
CA TYR A 425 6.13 -5.56 11.20
C TYR A 425 6.00 -5.86 12.69
N VAL A 426 5.46 -7.04 13.00
CA VAL A 426 5.21 -7.53 14.35
C VAL A 426 5.75 -8.94 14.46
N SER A 427 6.43 -9.25 15.56
CA SER A 427 7.01 -10.59 15.77
C SER A 427 6.91 -11.04 17.22
N ASN A 428 6.47 -12.28 17.38
CA ASN A 428 6.72 -13.10 18.56
C ASN A 428 7.03 -14.52 18.05
N ARG A 429 8.28 -14.75 17.63
CA ARG A 429 8.71 -16.05 17.10
C ARG A 429 8.46 -17.16 18.11
N LYS A 430 8.66 -16.89 19.40
CA LYS A 430 8.49 -17.85 20.50
C LYS A 430 7.05 -18.33 20.65
N ASP A 431 6.06 -17.44 20.55
CA ASP A 431 4.64 -17.81 20.53
C ASP A 431 4.15 -18.18 19.11
N GLY A 432 5.07 -18.26 18.13
CA GLY A 432 4.87 -18.90 16.84
C GLY A 432 4.28 -18.04 15.73
N PHE A 433 4.26 -16.70 15.85
CA PHE A 433 3.66 -15.82 14.84
C PHE A 433 4.49 -14.57 14.49
N CYS A 434 4.28 -14.09 13.27
CA CYS A 434 4.68 -12.75 12.82
C CYS A 434 3.52 -12.11 12.03
N VAL A 435 3.47 -10.79 11.98
CA VAL A 435 2.56 -10.04 11.10
C VAL A 435 3.36 -9.00 10.31
N SER A 436 3.15 -8.91 9.00
CA SER A 436 3.70 -7.84 8.16
C SER A 436 2.60 -7.13 7.38
N GLY A 437 2.77 -5.86 7.05
CA GLY A 437 1.82 -5.16 6.19
C GLY A 437 2.27 -3.76 5.81
N SER A 438 1.57 -3.19 4.83
CA SER A 438 1.68 -1.76 4.54
C SER A 438 0.31 -1.17 4.18
N ILE A 439 0.08 0.06 4.64
CA ILE A 439 -1.21 0.73 4.56
C ILE A 439 -1.04 2.06 3.83
N LEU A 440 -1.69 2.15 2.69
CA LEU A 440 -1.85 3.34 1.87
C LEU A 440 -3.08 4.12 2.34
N ALA A 441 -2.85 5.24 3.04
CA ALA A 441 -3.93 6.10 3.52
C ALA A 441 -4.50 6.97 2.38
N LYS A 442 -5.78 6.78 2.05
CA LYS A 442 -6.52 7.58 1.07
C LYS A 442 -7.66 8.32 1.77
N SER A 443 -8.00 9.52 1.34
CA SER A 443 -9.18 10.23 1.85
C SER A 443 -10.13 10.62 0.73
N LYS A 444 -11.44 10.65 1.01
CA LYS A 444 -12.46 10.97 0.01
C LYS A 444 -13.62 11.74 0.63
N PHE A 445 -13.81 12.98 0.17
CA PHE A 445 -14.90 13.84 0.63
C PHE A 445 -16.17 13.64 -0.21
N TYR A 446 -17.33 13.55 0.46
CA TYR A 446 -18.63 13.29 -0.17
C TYR A 446 -19.63 14.46 0.00
N GLY A 447 -19.27 15.51 0.73
CA GLY A 447 -20.16 16.64 1.07
C GLY A 447 -20.42 16.71 2.56
N ASN A 448 -21.44 16.00 3.07
CA ASN A 448 -21.68 15.92 4.52
C ASN A 448 -20.91 14.80 5.23
N SER A 449 -20.01 14.12 4.51
CA SER A 449 -19.21 13.03 5.05
C SER A 449 -17.84 12.89 4.37
N LEU A 450 -16.95 12.16 5.02
CA LEU A 450 -15.56 11.88 4.64
C LEU A 450 -15.27 10.42 4.95
N SER A 451 -14.65 9.68 4.03
CA SER A 451 -14.01 8.40 4.36
C SER A 451 -12.49 8.56 4.40
N ALA A 452 -11.87 8.01 5.44
CA ALA A 452 -10.46 7.62 5.44
C ALA A 452 -10.41 6.13 5.07
N ILE A 453 -9.95 5.87 3.84
CA ILE A 453 -9.84 4.53 3.26
C ILE A 453 -8.41 4.06 3.51
N LEU A 454 -8.28 2.94 4.23
CA LEU A 454 -7.01 2.28 4.48
C LEU A 454 -6.88 1.15 3.46
N ASP A 455 -6.00 1.34 2.48
CA ASP A 455 -5.82 0.43 1.35
C ASP A 455 -4.52 -0.36 1.52
N GLY A 456 -4.53 -1.65 1.16
CA GLY A 456 -3.45 -2.59 1.47
C GLY A 456 -3.88 -3.74 2.38
N GLU A 457 -2.94 -4.64 2.65
CA GLU A 457 -3.18 -5.92 3.33
C GLU A 457 -2.15 -6.15 4.45
N ALA A 458 -2.57 -6.92 5.46
CA ALA A 458 -1.70 -7.49 6.48
C ALA A 458 -1.61 -9.01 6.29
N ARG A 459 -0.41 -9.58 6.44
CA ARG A 459 -0.10 -11.01 6.39
C ARG A 459 0.30 -11.47 7.78
N LEU A 460 -0.57 -12.23 8.44
CA LEU A 460 -0.27 -12.98 9.66
C LEU A 460 0.29 -14.36 9.27
N SER A 461 1.52 -14.66 9.66
CA SER A 461 2.17 -15.95 9.40
C SER A 461 2.31 -16.76 10.68
N PHE A 462 1.69 -17.95 10.75
CA PHE A 462 1.97 -18.93 11.81
C PHE A 462 3.18 -19.78 11.41
N LEU A 463 4.32 -19.51 12.03
CA LEU A 463 5.64 -19.93 11.56
C LEU A 463 5.80 -21.44 11.56
N SER A 464 5.43 -22.11 12.65
CA SER A 464 5.50 -23.57 12.82
C SER A 464 4.58 -24.34 11.87
N ARG A 465 3.47 -23.73 11.44
CA ARG A 465 2.53 -24.32 10.48
C ARG A 465 2.86 -23.94 9.03
N GLY A 466 3.64 -22.88 8.81
CA GLY A 466 3.84 -22.27 7.50
C GLY A 466 2.51 -21.89 6.84
N GLU A 467 1.63 -21.23 7.61
CA GLU A 467 0.30 -20.79 7.19
C GLU A 467 0.21 -19.27 7.23
N ASP A 468 -0.10 -18.66 6.09
CA ASP A 468 -0.35 -17.23 5.97
C ASP A 468 -1.85 -16.94 5.97
N TYR A 469 -2.24 -15.91 6.71
CA TYR A 469 -3.58 -15.34 6.80
C TYR A 469 -3.51 -13.89 6.30
N ILE A 470 -4.04 -13.65 5.10
CA ILE A 470 -4.09 -12.32 4.47
C ILE A 470 -5.37 -11.62 4.90
N MET A 471 -5.29 -10.35 5.30
CA MET A 471 -6.45 -9.59 5.77
C MET A 471 -6.43 -8.11 5.37
N THR A 472 -7.61 -7.57 5.06
CA THR A 472 -7.84 -6.14 4.79
C THR A 472 -8.29 -5.38 6.06
N ILE A 473 -8.51 -4.07 5.96
CA ILE A 473 -8.92 -3.18 7.07
C ILE A 473 -10.20 -2.42 6.67
N PRO A 474 -11.21 -2.22 7.55
CA PRO A 474 -12.39 -1.44 7.21
C PRO A 474 -12.04 0.05 7.06
N TYR A 475 -12.79 0.80 6.25
CA TYR A 475 -12.60 2.24 6.15
C TYR A 475 -13.30 2.96 7.30
N ALA A 476 -12.69 4.02 7.80
CA ALA A 476 -13.30 4.92 8.77
C ALA A 476 -14.15 5.97 8.04
N HIS A 477 -15.39 6.18 8.49
CA HIS A 477 -16.35 7.07 7.86
C HIS A 477 -16.88 8.10 8.86
N CYS A 478 -16.59 9.38 8.61
CA CYS A 478 -17.09 10.49 9.39
C CYS A 478 -18.34 11.09 8.73
N LYS A 479 -19.45 11.16 9.46
CA LYS A 479 -20.72 11.81 9.05
C LYS A 479 -20.92 13.14 9.77
N GLY A 480 -21.78 14.00 9.22
CA GLY A 480 -22.28 15.20 9.89
C GLY A 480 -21.37 16.43 9.82
N ILE A 481 -20.40 16.43 8.90
CA ILE A 481 -19.28 17.40 8.89
C ILE A 481 -19.71 18.82 8.45
N LEU A 482 -20.84 18.95 7.74
CA LEU A 482 -21.45 20.23 7.38
C LEU A 482 -22.76 20.50 8.14
N TYR A 483 -23.52 19.46 8.47
CA TYR A 483 -24.79 19.55 9.19
C TYR A 483 -25.16 18.21 9.87
N GLY A 484 -25.66 18.30 11.10
CA GLY A 484 -25.94 17.15 11.97
C GLY A 484 -24.90 16.98 13.07
N THR A 485 -24.91 15.84 13.75
CA THR A 485 -23.88 15.47 14.74
C THR A 485 -22.67 14.88 14.03
N LEU A 486 -21.47 15.26 14.47
CA LEU A 486 -20.21 14.73 13.95
C LEU A 486 -19.99 13.32 14.51
N THR A 487 -20.11 12.29 13.68
CA THR A 487 -20.10 10.87 14.10
C THR A 487 -19.05 10.07 13.33
N LEU A 488 -18.25 9.26 14.03
CA LEU A 488 -17.28 8.33 13.45
C LEU A 488 -17.80 6.88 13.43
N GLU A 489 -17.91 6.28 12.25
CA GLU A 489 -18.30 4.88 12.04
C GLU A 489 -17.21 4.09 11.29
N LEU A 490 -17.22 2.76 11.41
CA LEU A 490 -16.42 1.86 10.59
C LEU A 490 -17.30 1.21 9.52
N GLY A 491 -16.79 1.05 8.31
CA GLY A 491 -17.57 0.55 7.18
C GLY A 491 -16.79 -0.32 6.18
N GLY A 492 -17.55 -1.12 5.42
CA GLY A 492 -17.04 -1.90 4.29
C GLY A 492 -16.81 -3.37 4.60
N TYR A 493 -16.24 -4.09 3.63
CA TYR A 493 -15.96 -5.52 3.73
C TYR A 493 -14.50 -5.76 4.09
N VAL A 494 -14.29 -6.44 5.22
CA VAL A 494 -13.04 -7.10 5.56
C VAL A 494 -13.06 -8.51 4.98
N ASN A 495 -11.96 -8.90 4.34
CA ASN A 495 -11.68 -10.29 4.03
C ASN A 495 -10.52 -10.76 4.92
N ILE A 496 -10.57 -12.01 5.35
CA ILE A 496 -9.46 -12.75 5.98
C ILE A 496 -9.37 -14.09 5.27
N SER A 497 -8.23 -14.48 4.71
CA SER A 497 -8.10 -15.73 3.94
C SER A 497 -6.77 -16.43 4.20
N CYS A 498 -6.81 -17.77 4.26
CA CYS A 498 -5.63 -18.62 4.34
C CYS A 498 -5.66 -19.63 3.19
N GLU A 499 -4.87 -19.37 2.14
CA GLU A 499 -4.84 -20.19 0.92
C GLU A 499 -4.52 -21.66 1.23
N LYS A 500 -3.46 -21.90 2.02
CA LYS A 500 -2.99 -23.24 2.39
C LYS A 500 -4.04 -24.13 3.07
N THR A 501 -5.00 -23.54 3.78
CA THR A 501 -6.06 -24.28 4.47
C THR A 501 -7.41 -24.20 3.75
N GLY A 502 -7.55 -23.35 2.72
CA GLY A 502 -8.80 -23.10 1.99
C GLY A 502 -9.87 -22.31 2.77
N TYR A 503 -9.59 -21.92 4.00
CA TYR A 503 -10.54 -21.17 4.83
C TYR A 503 -10.51 -19.67 4.52
N SER A 504 -11.68 -19.05 4.61
CA SER A 504 -11.82 -17.59 4.60
C SER A 504 -12.91 -17.11 5.54
N ALA A 505 -12.79 -15.88 6.02
CA ALA A 505 -13.85 -15.12 6.65
C ALA A 505 -14.10 -13.84 5.86
N ILE A 506 -15.37 -13.46 5.70
CA ILE A 506 -15.76 -12.15 5.16
C ILE A 506 -16.62 -11.48 6.22
N ILE A 507 -16.31 -10.23 6.59
CA ILE A 507 -16.99 -9.47 7.63
C ILE A 507 -17.39 -8.10 7.07
N GLU A 508 -18.69 -7.83 7.01
CA GLU A 508 -19.26 -6.52 6.71
C GLU A 508 -19.32 -5.68 7.98
N PHE A 509 -18.61 -4.55 8.00
CA PHE A 509 -18.83 -3.47 8.97
C PHE A 509 -19.92 -2.56 8.40
N LYS A 510 -21.03 -2.43 9.12
CA LYS A 510 -22.23 -1.72 8.64
C LYS A 510 -22.27 -0.30 9.18
N LEU A 511 -22.47 0.65 8.27
CA LEU A 511 -22.77 2.04 8.61
C LEU A 511 -24.22 2.17 9.10
N LYS A 512 -24.46 3.03 10.12
CA LYS A 512 -25.81 3.30 10.66
C LYS A 512 -26.72 3.85 9.54
N PRO A 513 -27.86 3.21 9.22
CA PRO A 513 -28.81 3.74 8.25
C PRO A 513 -29.41 5.08 8.71
N PHE A 514 -29.81 5.94 7.77
CA PHE A 514 -30.35 7.28 8.08
C PHE A 514 -31.63 7.26 8.94
N LEU A 515 -32.39 6.15 8.89
CA LEU A 515 -33.58 5.90 9.72
C LEU A 515 -33.37 4.71 10.68
N GLY A 516 -32.11 4.32 10.94
CA GLY A 516 -31.77 3.20 11.83
C GLY A 516 -31.87 3.58 13.30
N SER A 517 -32.33 2.64 14.12
CA SER A 517 -32.28 2.75 15.58
C SER A 517 -30.84 2.73 16.10
N ASN A 518 -30.65 2.92 17.41
CA ASN A 518 -29.32 2.83 18.03
C ASN A 518 -28.77 1.38 17.95
N ASP A 519 -29.65 0.38 17.84
CA ASP A 519 -29.32 -1.04 17.58
C ASP A 519 -28.79 -1.28 16.14
N SER A 520 -28.63 -0.23 15.34
CA SER A 520 -27.92 -0.25 14.05
C SER A 520 -26.49 0.33 14.12
N VAL A 521 -26.03 0.77 15.30
CA VAL A 521 -24.68 1.31 15.53
C VAL A 521 -23.67 0.17 15.64
N ASN A 522 -22.52 0.28 14.98
CA ASN A 522 -21.39 -0.69 15.06
C ASN A 522 -21.73 -2.14 14.72
N GLN A 523 -22.85 -2.37 14.02
CA GLN A 523 -23.27 -3.71 13.64
C GLN A 523 -22.29 -4.33 12.63
N ILE A 524 -22.02 -5.62 12.78
CA ILE A 524 -21.30 -6.43 11.80
C ILE A 524 -22.17 -7.60 11.30
N ALA A 525 -21.86 -8.08 10.09
CA ALA A 525 -22.33 -9.38 9.61
C ALA A 525 -21.19 -10.13 8.91
N GLY A 526 -20.83 -11.29 9.44
CA GLY A 526 -19.71 -12.10 8.98
C GLY A 526 -20.09 -13.51 8.57
N LYS A 527 -19.22 -14.16 7.78
CA LYS A 527 -19.36 -15.55 7.33
C LYS A 527 -17.98 -16.21 7.29
N ILE A 528 -17.80 -17.32 8.01
CA ILE A 528 -16.61 -18.20 7.86
C ILE A 528 -16.95 -19.28 6.84
N LYS A 529 -16.00 -19.58 5.96
CA LYS A 529 -16.14 -20.48 4.83
C LYS A 529 -14.96 -21.44 4.67
N LEU A 530 -15.20 -22.54 3.98
CA LEU A 530 -14.20 -23.38 3.33
C LEU A 530 -14.52 -23.41 1.83
N GLY A 531 -13.70 -22.74 1.02
CA GLY A 531 -14.04 -22.43 -0.38
C GLY A 531 -15.38 -21.68 -0.49
N SER A 532 -16.38 -22.32 -1.12
CA SER A 532 -17.74 -21.79 -1.25
C SER A 532 -18.70 -22.20 -0.12
N GLU A 533 -18.38 -23.23 0.68
CA GLU A 533 -19.23 -23.70 1.79
C GLU A 533 -19.21 -22.66 2.92
N VAL A 534 -20.37 -22.17 3.36
CA VAL A 534 -20.48 -21.30 4.55
C VAL A 534 -20.64 -22.17 5.80
N LEU A 535 -19.62 -22.19 6.65
CA LEU A 535 -19.56 -23.01 7.87
C LEU A 535 -20.21 -22.35 9.07
N ALA A 536 -20.07 -21.03 9.20
CA ALA A 536 -20.71 -20.24 10.25
C ALA A 536 -21.08 -18.82 9.77
N THR A 537 -22.04 -18.19 10.46
CA THR A 537 -22.27 -16.73 10.38
C THR A 537 -21.89 -16.06 11.70
N LEU A 538 -21.47 -14.79 11.65
CA LEU A 538 -21.20 -13.94 12.81
C LEU A 538 -22.12 -12.72 12.74
N GLU A 539 -22.89 -12.45 13.79
CA GLU A 539 -23.89 -11.37 13.80
C GLU A 539 -23.86 -10.67 15.17
N GLY A 540 -23.95 -9.34 15.19
CA GLY A 540 -23.85 -8.54 16.41
C GLY A 540 -23.08 -7.24 16.20
N HIS A 541 -22.35 -6.77 17.21
CA HIS A 541 -21.73 -5.44 17.29
C HIS A 541 -20.26 -5.52 17.71
N TRP A 542 -19.35 -4.84 17.02
CA TRP A 542 -17.90 -5.01 17.27
C TRP A 542 -17.40 -4.41 18.60
N ASP A 543 -18.12 -3.46 19.19
CA ASP A 543 -17.82 -2.89 20.52
C ASP A 543 -18.70 -3.41 21.66
N THR A 544 -19.63 -4.32 21.38
CA THR A 544 -20.36 -5.11 22.38
C THR A 544 -20.41 -6.58 21.94
N GLU A 545 -21.59 -7.20 21.83
CA GLU A 545 -21.73 -8.65 21.63
C GLU A 545 -21.76 -9.04 20.15
N VAL A 546 -20.92 -10.03 19.80
CA VAL A 546 -20.99 -10.77 18.54
C VAL A 546 -21.26 -12.24 18.85
N ILE A 547 -22.28 -12.79 18.21
CA ILE A 547 -22.66 -14.19 18.28
C ILE A 547 -22.14 -14.90 17.03
N ILE A 548 -21.62 -16.12 17.17
CA ILE A 548 -21.34 -17.01 16.03
C ILE A 548 -22.35 -18.16 15.99
N ASN A 549 -22.88 -18.43 14.80
CA ASN A 549 -23.82 -19.51 14.53
C ASN A 549 -23.13 -20.56 13.65
N ASP A 550 -22.74 -21.69 14.24
CA ASP A 550 -22.08 -22.79 13.56
C ASP A 550 -23.10 -23.73 12.89
N LYS A 551 -23.01 -23.89 11.56
CA LYS A 551 -24.00 -24.64 10.79
C LYS A 551 -23.84 -26.15 10.83
N LYS A 552 -22.66 -26.67 11.22
CA LYS A 552 -22.42 -28.12 11.31
C LYS A 552 -22.93 -28.69 12.64
N THR A 553 -22.92 -27.88 13.69
CA THR A 553 -23.44 -28.24 15.02
C THR A 553 -24.81 -27.62 15.33
N ASN A 554 -25.28 -26.66 14.54
CA ASN A 554 -26.46 -25.83 14.81
C ASN A 554 -26.42 -25.15 16.19
N LYS A 555 -25.22 -24.76 16.64
CA LYS A 555 -25.00 -24.05 17.91
C LYS A 555 -24.81 -22.57 17.66
N SER A 556 -25.40 -21.79 18.57
CA SER A 556 -25.19 -20.35 18.70
C SER A 556 -24.35 -20.13 19.97
N GLU A 557 -23.22 -19.45 19.87
CA GLU A 557 -22.31 -19.19 20.99
C GLU A 557 -21.83 -17.72 20.98
N LEU A 558 -21.62 -17.13 22.16
CA LEU A 558 -21.02 -15.79 22.27
C LEU A 558 -19.56 -15.87 21.81
N PHE A 559 -19.25 -15.15 20.74
CA PHE A 559 -17.94 -15.21 20.07
C PHE A 559 -16.99 -14.12 20.57
N TRP A 560 -17.53 -12.91 20.76
CA TRP A 560 -16.79 -11.73 21.17
C TRP A 560 -17.68 -10.79 22.01
N ASN A 561 -17.12 -10.28 23.11
CA ASN A 561 -17.68 -9.19 23.91
C ASN A 561 -16.50 -8.52 24.67
N PRO A 562 -16.20 -7.21 24.45
CA PRO A 562 -15.15 -6.49 25.17
C PRO A 562 -15.62 -6.09 26.58
N THR A 563 -15.90 -7.09 27.42
CA THR A 563 -16.29 -6.94 28.84
C THR A 563 -15.19 -6.24 29.66
N ILE A 564 -15.50 -5.86 30.90
CA ILE A 564 -14.50 -5.30 31.83
C ILE A 564 -13.33 -6.28 32.01
N ASP A 565 -13.61 -7.58 32.13
CA ASP A 565 -12.57 -8.62 32.31
C ASP A 565 -11.68 -8.75 31.06
N ILE A 566 -12.28 -8.76 29.86
CA ILE A 566 -11.51 -8.76 28.60
C ILE A 566 -10.69 -7.47 28.47
N ARG A 567 -11.23 -6.33 28.89
CA ARG A 567 -10.46 -5.07 28.94
C ARG A 567 -9.30 -5.17 29.94
N GLN A 568 -9.48 -5.80 31.10
CA GLN A 568 -8.41 -6.00 32.09
C GLN A 568 -7.37 -7.06 31.65
N GLN A 569 -7.73 -7.97 30.74
CA GLN A 569 -6.83 -8.98 30.16
C GLN A 569 -5.96 -8.46 29.01
N ARG A 570 -5.99 -7.16 28.68
CA ARG A 570 -5.02 -6.56 27.74
C ARG A 570 -3.59 -6.83 28.22
N LEU A 571 -2.71 -7.16 27.28
CA LEU A 571 -1.29 -7.24 27.54
C LEU A 571 -0.72 -5.84 27.84
N THR A 572 0.24 -5.74 28.77
CA THR A 572 0.92 -4.47 29.09
C THR A 572 1.72 -3.96 27.89
N ARG A 573 1.35 -2.80 27.35
CA ARG A 573 2.14 -2.10 26.31
C ARG A 573 3.34 -1.41 26.96
N CYS A 574 4.51 -1.54 26.33
CA CYS A 574 5.70 -0.77 26.67
C CYS A 574 6.20 -0.01 25.45
N THR A 575 6.59 1.24 25.64
CA THR A 575 7.22 2.10 24.62
C THR A 575 8.72 2.24 24.89
N VAL A 576 9.49 2.72 23.91
CA VAL A 576 10.92 3.01 24.09
C VAL A 576 11.09 4.18 25.04
N LEU A 577 12.03 4.08 25.99
CA LEU A 577 12.38 5.16 26.92
C LEU A 577 12.64 6.48 26.17
N PHE A 578 11.95 7.56 26.56
CA PHE A 578 11.91 8.83 25.82
C PHE A 578 13.30 9.45 25.59
N GLU A 579 14.21 9.28 26.54
CA GLU A 579 15.61 9.70 26.44
C GLU A 579 16.37 8.93 25.35
N GLU A 580 16.11 7.62 25.19
CA GLU A 580 16.73 6.74 24.19
C GLU A 580 16.13 6.87 22.78
N GLN A 581 14.90 7.37 22.65
CA GLN A 581 14.23 7.53 21.35
C GLN A 581 15.03 8.42 20.37
N GLU A 582 15.04 8.09 19.08
CA GLU A 582 15.58 8.96 18.03
C GLU A 582 14.67 10.18 17.76
N ASN A 583 15.23 11.27 17.22
CA ASN A 583 14.47 12.50 16.90
C ASN A 583 13.37 12.32 15.82
N VAL A 584 13.26 11.14 15.22
CA VAL A 584 12.22 10.77 14.24
C VAL A 584 11.25 9.69 14.77
N GLU A 585 11.43 9.23 16.01
CA GLU A 585 10.43 8.36 16.66
C GLU A 585 9.21 9.20 17.07
N SER A 586 8.01 8.67 16.82
CA SER A 586 6.76 9.44 16.80
C SER A 586 6.50 10.30 18.05
N GLU A 587 6.75 9.78 19.25
CA GLU A 587 6.49 10.51 20.50
C GLU A 587 7.43 11.72 20.64
N LYS A 588 8.74 11.50 20.50
CA LYS A 588 9.77 12.54 20.56
C LYS A 588 9.69 13.54 19.40
N LEU A 589 9.23 13.12 18.23
CA LEU A 589 8.99 13.99 17.08
C LEU A 589 7.78 14.91 17.29
N TRP A 590 6.64 14.35 17.72
CA TRP A 590 5.38 15.09 17.86
C TRP A 590 5.23 15.79 19.23
N GLN A 591 6.20 15.65 20.14
CA GLN A 591 6.15 16.08 21.54
C GLN A 591 5.58 17.50 21.78
N HIS A 592 5.93 18.50 20.95
CA HIS A 592 5.46 19.88 21.15
C HIS A 592 4.00 20.06 20.69
N VAL A 593 3.59 19.37 19.62
CA VAL A 593 2.18 19.33 19.18
C VAL A 593 1.33 18.58 20.22
N THR A 594 1.84 17.46 20.74
CA THR A 594 1.21 16.70 21.82
C THR A 594 1.05 17.57 23.08
N ARG A 595 2.12 18.23 23.54
CA ARG A 595 2.10 19.15 24.68
C ARG A 595 1.05 20.24 24.52
N ALA A 596 1.02 20.90 23.36
CA ALA A 596 0.08 21.99 23.10
C ALA A 596 -1.39 21.51 23.10
N ILE A 597 -1.67 20.37 22.47
CA ILE A 597 -3.01 19.75 22.48
C ILE A 597 -3.44 19.38 23.90
N SER A 598 -2.56 18.82 24.73
CA SER A 598 -2.87 18.49 26.12
C SER A 598 -3.16 19.73 27.00
N HIS A 599 -2.46 20.84 26.76
CA HIS A 599 -2.76 22.14 27.36
C HIS A 599 -3.96 22.86 26.71
N LYS A 600 -4.54 22.26 25.66
CA LYS A 600 -5.66 22.76 24.83
C LYS A 600 -5.35 24.02 24.02
N ASP A 601 -4.08 24.44 23.93
CA ASP A 601 -3.68 25.56 23.08
C ASP A 601 -3.70 25.15 21.59
N GLN A 602 -4.75 25.58 20.89
CA GLN A 602 -4.93 25.29 19.47
C GLN A 602 -3.98 26.09 18.57
N ASN A 603 -3.45 27.22 19.05
CA ASN A 603 -2.55 28.09 18.31
C ASN A 603 -1.12 27.55 18.35
N GLU A 604 -0.60 27.21 19.54
CA GLU A 604 0.68 26.51 19.70
C GLU A 604 0.65 25.19 18.93
N ALA A 605 -0.42 24.37 19.09
CA ALA A 605 -0.54 23.10 18.38
C ALA A 605 -0.55 23.27 16.85
N THR A 606 -1.11 24.37 16.33
CA THR A 606 -1.10 24.66 14.89
C THR A 606 0.27 25.15 14.42
N ASN A 607 0.97 25.96 15.23
CA ASN A 607 2.31 26.45 14.95
C ASN A 607 3.34 25.32 14.90
N GLU A 608 3.41 24.50 15.96
CA GLU A 608 4.38 23.40 16.07
C GLU A 608 4.16 22.37 14.95
N LYS A 609 2.89 22.07 14.64
CA LYS A 609 2.54 21.20 13.50
C LYS A 609 2.97 21.81 12.17
N PHE A 610 2.77 23.12 11.98
CA PHE A 610 3.21 23.82 10.76
C PHE A 610 4.74 23.79 10.62
N ILE A 611 5.51 23.95 11.70
CA ILE A 611 6.97 23.88 11.70
C ILE A 611 7.45 22.50 11.21
N LEU A 612 6.90 21.41 11.75
CA LEU A 612 7.20 20.04 11.32
C LEU A 612 6.84 19.82 9.84
N GLU A 613 5.65 20.23 9.41
CA GLU A 613 5.21 20.12 8.01
C GLU A 613 6.00 21.04 7.06
N GLU A 614 6.54 22.17 7.52
CA GLU A 614 7.44 23.05 6.73
C GLU A 614 8.83 22.44 6.60
N ALA A 615 9.42 21.94 7.70
CA ALA A 615 10.69 21.24 7.69
C ALA A 615 10.65 20.04 6.72
N GLN A 616 9.60 19.22 6.78
CA GLN A 616 9.39 18.10 5.85
C GLN A 616 9.26 18.58 4.40
N ARG A 617 8.46 19.63 4.13
CA ARG A 617 8.31 20.23 2.79
C ARG A 617 9.63 20.78 2.27
N ASN A 618 10.49 21.34 3.12
CA ASN A 618 11.79 21.88 2.74
C ASN A 618 12.81 20.77 2.44
N ALA A 619 12.92 19.76 3.30
CA ALA A 619 13.75 18.57 3.06
C ALA A 619 13.33 17.81 1.78
N ALA A 620 12.04 17.82 1.42
CA ALA A 620 11.55 17.26 0.16
C ALA A 620 11.95 18.10 -1.07
N LYS A 621 11.91 19.43 -0.99
CA LYS A 621 12.44 20.33 -2.04
C LYS A 621 13.94 20.11 -2.25
N GLU A 622 14.69 20.02 -1.16
CA GLU A 622 16.15 19.86 -1.18
C GLU A 622 16.57 18.53 -1.80
N ARG A 623 15.99 17.40 -1.36
CA ARG A 623 16.23 16.08 -1.97
C ARG A 623 15.93 16.07 -3.47
N LYS A 624 14.83 16.72 -3.88
CA LYS A 624 14.48 16.87 -5.30
C LYS A 624 15.49 17.74 -6.08
N ALA A 625 16.06 18.78 -5.46
CA ALA A 625 17.09 19.61 -6.07
C ALA A 625 18.43 18.86 -6.20
N LYS A 626 18.82 18.10 -5.17
CA LYS A 626 20.01 17.23 -5.15
C LYS A 626 19.86 15.95 -6.00
N LYS A 627 18.64 15.64 -6.47
CA LYS A 627 18.26 14.37 -7.13
C LYS A 627 18.52 13.12 -6.29
N THR A 628 18.47 13.25 -4.96
CA THR A 628 18.63 12.14 -4.01
C THR A 628 17.27 11.56 -3.64
N GLU A 629 17.12 10.24 -3.74
CA GLU A 629 15.90 9.55 -3.31
C GLU A 629 15.82 9.42 -1.78
N TRP A 630 14.71 8.89 -1.26
CA TRP A 630 14.58 8.55 0.16
C TRP A 630 14.87 7.06 0.35
N PHE A 631 15.73 6.74 1.32
CA PHE A 631 15.98 5.37 1.73
C PHE A 631 15.42 5.17 3.14
N CYS A 632 14.48 4.25 3.27
CA CYS A 632 13.87 3.89 4.54
C CYS A 632 14.87 3.17 5.45
N LYS A 633 14.80 3.38 6.76
CA LYS A 633 15.74 2.82 7.75
C LYS A 633 15.51 1.32 7.92
N LEU A 634 14.28 0.91 8.20
CA LEU A 634 13.92 -0.42 8.68
C LEU A 634 13.21 -1.29 7.64
N PHE A 635 12.59 -0.66 6.63
CA PHE A 635 11.85 -1.36 5.57
C PHE A 635 12.49 -1.17 4.18
N GLU A 636 12.26 -2.14 3.29
CA GLU A 636 12.61 -2.08 1.86
C GLU A 636 11.44 -2.56 0.99
N GLN A 637 11.40 -2.16 -0.27
CA GLN A 637 10.31 -2.51 -1.20
C GLN A 637 10.76 -3.65 -2.13
N ASP A 638 9.97 -4.72 -2.25
CA ASP A 638 10.21 -5.76 -3.26
C ASP A 638 9.99 -5.17 -4.67
N PRO A 639 10.96 -5.26 -5.59
CA PRO A 639 10.88 -4.62 -6.90
C PRO A 639 9.98 -5.36 -7.91
N ILE A 640 9.44 -6.53 -7.54
CA ILE A 640 8.58 -7.38 -8.37
C ILE A 640 7.12 -7.25 -7.91
N THR A 641 6.84 -7.35 -6.61
CA THR A 641 5.47 -7.24 -6.07
C THR A 641 5.08 -5.80 -5.72
N GLY A 642 6.05 -4.97 -5.33
CA GLY A 642 5.83 -3.63 -4.79
C GLY A 642 5.49 -3.60 -3.29
N ASP A 643 5.51 -4.74 -2.61
CA ASP A 643 5.25 -4.84 -1.17
C ASP A 643 6.41 -4.27 -0.34
N TRP A 644 6.12 -3.82 0.89
CA TRP A 644 7.13 -3.37 1.84
C TRP A 644 7.45 -4.48 2.86
N HIS A 645 8.72 -4.84 2.95
CA HIS A 645 9.25 -5.86 3.85
C HIS A 645 10.18 -5.22 4.89
N TYR A 646 10.12 -5.73 6.11
CA TYR A 646 11.04 -5.37 7.17
C TYR A 646 12.38 -6.10 6.95
N LYS A 647 13.47 -5.34 6.85
CA LYS A 647 14.80 -5.83 6.40
C LYS A 647 15.40 -6.94 7.28
N TYR A 648 14.96 -6.99 8.54
CA TYR A 648 15.49 -7.88 9.58
C TYR A 648 14.49 -8.97 9.98
N ALA A 649 13.45 -9.21 9.16
CA ALA A 649 12.44 -10.23 9.46
C ALA A 649 13.03 -11.63 9.53
N ASP A 650 12.85 -12.29 10.67
CA ASP A 650 13.14 -13.72 10.85
C ASP A 650 11.83 -14.50 10.97
N THR A 651 11.49 -15.22 9.91
CA THR A 651 10.25 -16.02 9.79
C THR A 651 10.49 -17.51 10.05
N ARG A 652 11.68 -17.89 10.53
CA ARG A 652 11.95 -19.28 10.94
C ARG A 652 11.09 -19.63 12.17
N PRO A 653 10.50 -20.85 12.25
CA PRO A 653 9.92 -21.35 13.49
C PRO A 653 10.89 -21.21 14.67
N TRP A 654 10.37 -21.07 15.88
CA TRP A 654 11.20 -21.13 17.08
C TRP A 654 11.77 -22.53 17.28
N ASP A 655 13.07 -22.63 17.55
CA ASP A 655 13.72 -23.88 17.96
C ASP A 655 13.98 -23.83 19.48
N PRO A 656 13.22 -24.57 20.31
CA PRO A 656 13.41 -24.59 21.76
C PRO A 656 14.77 -25.13 22.24
N LEU A 657 15.57 -25.73 21.35
CA LEU A 657 16.91 -26.21 21.66
C LEU A 657 18.01 -25.19 21.28
N ASN A 658 17.69 -24.20 20.44
CA ASN A 658 18.68 -23.28 19.89
C ASN A 658 18.35 -21.80 20.12
N ASP A 659 17.10 -21.37 19.92
CA ASP A 659 16.66 -19.99 20.19
C ASP A 659 16.47 -19.78 21.70
N LEU A 660 17.26 -18.86 22.29
CA LEU A 660 17.24 -18.55 23.73
C LEU A 660 16.22 -17.45 24.07
N MET A 661 16.29 -16.33 23.35
CA MET A 661 15.36 -15.21 23.52
C MET A 661 15.30 -14.34 22.26
N GLN A 662 14.12 -13.76 22.01
CA GLN A 662 13.92 -12.72 21.01
C GLN A 662 13.99 -11.36 21.70
N TYR A 663 14.79 -10.45 21.15
CA TYR A 663 14.98 -9.10 21.68
C TYR A 663 15.01 -8.07 20.54
N GLU A 664 14.86 -6.79 20.90
CA GLU A 664 14.91 -5.66 19.97
C GLU A 664 16.03 -4.71 20.36
N LYS A 665 16.66 -4.11 19.34
CA LYS A 665 17.65 -3.06 19.54
C LYS A 665 17.66 -2.09 18.35
N ASP A 666 17.53 -0.80 18.61
CA ASP A 666 17.72 0.30 17.65
C ASP A 666 16.84 0.23 16.36
N GLY A 667 15.72 -0.49 16.43
CA GLY A 667 14.82 -0.82 15.31
C GLY A 667 14.95 -2.25 14.76
N VAL A 668 15.87 -3.06 15.30
CA VAL A 668 16.24 -4.40 14.83
C VAL A 668 15.80 -5.48 15.82
N ILE A 669 14.76 -6.23 15.45
CA ILE A 669 14.34 -7.46 16.14
C ILE A 669 15.31 -8.58 15.74
N GLN A 670 15.81 -9.32 16.73
CA GLN A 670 16.80 -10.38 16.56
C GLN A 670 16.63 -11.47 17.63
N SER A 671 17.32 -12.60 17.49
CA SER A 671 17.25 -13.73 18.43
C SER A 671 18.65 -14.13 18.90
N LYS A 672 18.86 -14.26 20.21
CA LYS A 672 20.07 -14.91 20.76
C LYS A 672 19.92 -16.42 20.58
N VAL A 673 20.96 -17.07 20.06
CA VAL A 673 20.99 -18.50 19.77
C VAL A 673 22.22 -19.16 20.37
N TRP A 674 22.14 -20.45 20.72
CA TRP A 674 23.31 -21.26 21.12
C TRP A 674 24.27 -21.47 19.94
N HIS A 675 23.72 -21.83 18.80
CA HIS A 675 24.46 -22.10 17.56
C HIS A 675 23.95 -21.20 16.44
N ARG A 676 24.87 -20.59 15.69
CA ARG A 676 24.57 -19.66 14.59
C ARG A 676 24.00 -20.42 13.38
N THR A 677 22.69 -20.68 13.39
CA THR A 677 21.96 -21.18 12.22
C THR A 677 22.06 -20.14 11.07
N PRO A 678 22.27 -20.56 9.82
CA PRO A 678 22.13 -19.65 8.68
C PRO A 678 20.73 -19.04 8.61
N MET A 679 20.64 -17.71 8.50
CA MET A 679 19.36 -17.03 8.23
C MET A 679 18.91 -17.34 6.80
N VAL A 680 17.94 -18.24 6.65
CA VAL A 680 17.23 -18.43 5.39
C VAL A 680 16.34 -17.22 5.15
N ARG A 681 16.80 -16.28 4.34
CA ARG A 681 15.95 -15.20 3.83
C ARG A 681 14.92 -15.81 2.89
N SER A 682 13.64 -15.67 3.20
CA SER A 682 12.54 -15.90 2.25
C SER A 682 12.48 -14.76 1.22
N GLY A 683 13.55 -14.63 0.43
CA GLY A 683 13.56 -13.72 -0.71
C GLY A 683 12.63 -14.23 -1.81
N SER A 684 12.03 -13.32 -2.55
CA SER A 684 11.47 -13.61 -3.87
C SER A 684 12.53 -14.32 -4.73
N VAL A 685 12.08 -15.21 -5.63
CA VAL A 685 12.89 -16.27 -6.28
C VAL A 685 14.06 -15.74 -7.14
N ILE A 686 14.20 -14.43 -7.30
CA ILE A 686 15.19 -13.76 -8.16
C ILE A 686 16.21 -12.97 -7.32
N SER A 687 17.10 -13.68 -6.64
CA SER A 687 18.31 -13.11 -5.99
C SER A 687 19.64 -13.72 -6.48
N LEU A 688 19.59 -14.72 -7.37
CA LEU A 688 20.77 -15.44 -7.89
C LEU A 688 21.37 -14.87 -9.20
N SER A 689 20.83 -13.77 -9.76
CA SER A 689 21.27 -13.21 -11.05
C SER A 689 22.35 -12.12 -10.96
N ASN A 690 22.50 -11.43 -9.83
CA ASN A 690 23.35 -10.24 -9.69
C ASN A 690 24.68 -10.45 -8.91
N GLN A 691 25.27 -11.65 -9.00
CA GLN A 691 26.65 -11.91 -8.53
C GLN A 691 27.60 -12.37 -9.66
N VAL A 692 27.55 -11.68 -10.81
CA VAL A 692 28.58 -11.78 -11.86
C VAL A 692 29.42 -10.50 -11.84
N GLY A 693 30.30 -10.38 -10.84
CA GLY A 693 31.05 -9.12 -10.60
C GLY A 693 32.31 -9.20 -9.75
N ARG A 694 32.72 -10.38 -9.25
CA ARG A 694 34.02 -10.60 -8.60
C ARG A 694 34.42 -12.08 -8.65
N LYS A 695 35.19 -12.45 -9.67
CA LYS A 695 36.00 -13.68 -9.69
C LYS A 695 37.46 -13.25 -9.78
N GLU A 696 38.27 -13.66 -8.81
CA GLU A 696 39.54 -14.35 -9.05
C GLU A 696 40.06 -14.98 -7.76
N ASN A 697 40.90 -16.02 -7.90
CA ASN A 697 41.61 -16.76 -6.85
C ASN A 697 40.72 -17.30 -5.69
N CYS A 698 40.40 -18.60 -5.62
CA CYS A 698 41.32 -19.73 -5.77
C CYS A 698 40.69 -20.94 -6.50
N LYS A 699 41.53 -21.79 -7.12
CA LYS A 699 41.14 -23.11 -7.66
C LYS A 699 41.70 -24.23 -6.78
N ARG A 700 40.85 -25.12 -6.29
CA ARG A 700 41.12 -26.57 -6.20
C ARG A 700 39.80 -27.35 -6.08
N GLN A 701 39.72 -28.47 -6.79
CA GLN A 701 38.73 -29.53 -6.55
C GLN A 701 39.16 -30.28 -5.26
N VAL A 702 38.35 -31.04 -4.52
CA VAL A 702 37.33 -32.06 -4.86
C VAL A 702 36.22 -31.97 -3.78
N GLY A 703 34.93 -32.32 -3.97
CA GLY A 703 34.24 -32.96 -5.09
C GLY A 703 33.42 -34.16 -4.60
N PHE A 704 32.27 -33.92 -3.95
CA PHE A 704 31.36 -34.97 -3.45
C PHE A 704 29.92 -34.82 -3.97
N LYS A 705 29.22 -35.96 -4.07
CA LYS A 705 27.88 -36.06 -4.68
C LYS A 705 26.74 -35.65 -3.74
N VAL A 706 25.66 -35.19 -4.35
CA VAL A 706 24.33 -35.00 -3.76
C VAL A 706 23.87 -36.23 -2.97
N ARG A 707 23.40 -36.02 -1.72
CA ARG A 707 22.57 -36.97 -0.95
C ARG A 707 21.29 -36.29 -0.45
N LEU A 708 20.32 -36.12 -1.34
CA LEU A 708 18.99 -35.58 -1.01
C LEU A 708 18.04 -36.69 -0.49
N TYR A 709 18.51 -37.53 0.45
CA TYR A 709 17.81 -38.75 0.87
C TYR A 709 17.83 -39.11 2.37
N GLU A 710 18.52 -38.35 3.22
CA GLU A 710 18.66 -38.72 4.66
C GLU A 710 17.67 -38.01 5.61
N TYR A 711 17.02 -36.92 5.17
CA TYR A 711 16.07 -36.17 6.01
C TYR A 711 14.69 -36.81 6.21
N HIS A 712 14.31 -37.81 5.40
CA HIS A 712 12.98 -38.45 5.50
C HIS A 712 12.95 -39.68 6.43
N VAL A 713 14.08 -40.38 6.59
CA VAL A 713 14.15 -41.62 7.38
C VAL A 713 14.08 -41.33 8.89
N TYR A 714 14.68 -40.22 9.34
CA TYR A 714 14.77 -39.86 10.77
C TYR A 714 13.40 -39.64 11.44
N TYR A 715 12.42 -39.09 10.71
CA TYR A 715 11.09 -38.80 11.26
C TYR A 715 10.17 -40.02 11.35
N GLN A 716 10.22 -40.95 10.39
CA GLN A 716 9.42 -42.18 10.49
C GLN A 716 9.87 -43.07 11.67
N HIS A 717 11.18 -43.10 11.96
CA HIS A 717 11.73 -43.96 13.00
C HIS A 717 11.36 -43.53 14.44
N LYS A 718 10.87 -42.30 14.63
CA LYS A 718 10.39 -41.78 15.92
C LYS A 718 8.89 -42.04 16.15
N ILE A 719 8.08 -42.02 15.09
CA ILE A 719 6.64 -42.32 15.16
C ILE A 719 6.40 -43.79 15.53
N LEU A 720 7.17 -44.72 14.95
CA LEU A 720 7.08 -46.16 15.24
C LEU A 720 7.49 -46.57 16.68
N ASN A 721 8.15 -45.69 17.43
CA ASN A 721 8.55 -45.97 18.83
C ASN A 721 7.52 -45.47 19.87
N LEU A 722 6.57 -44.62 19.49
CA LEU A 722 5.56 -44.08 20.43
C LEU A 722 4.33 -44.97 20.61
N SER A 723 4.02 -45.86 19.66
CA SER A 723 2.89 -46.82 19.79
C SER A 723 3.19 -48.04 20.68
N ARG A 724 4.45 -48.28 21.06
CA ARG A 724 4.88 -49.49 21.81
C ARG A 724 4.66 -49.45 23.33
N ARG A 725 3.97 -48.45 23.89
CA ARG A 725 3.76 -48.32 25.35
C ARG A 725 2.31 -48.42 25.86
N HIS A 726 1.31 -48.61 25.00
CA HIS A 726 -0.07 -48.90 25.42
C HIS A 726 -0.65 -50.09 24.65
N VAL A 727 -0.50 -51.28 25.23
CA VAL A 727 -1.20 -52.50 24.77
C VAL A 727 -2.51 -52.61 25.53
N ILE A 728 -3.62 -52.33 24.85
CA ILE A 728 -4.96 -52.77 25.25
C ILE A 728 -5.55 -53.49 24.04
N SER A 729 -6.02 -54.72 24.24
CA SER A 729 -6.45 -55.62 23.16
C SER A 729 -7.87 -55.32 22.69
N ILE A 730 -8.04 -55.18 21.36
CA ILE A 730 -9.32 -55.43 20.69
C ILE A 730 -9.06 -56.37 19.51
N SER A 731 -9.86 -57.43 19.41
CA SER A 731 -9.71 -58.52 18.45
C SER A 731 -10.78 -58.47 17.35
N GLY A 732 -10.39 -58.51 16.07
CA GLY A 732 -11.32 -58.61 14.94
C GLY A 732 -10.61 -58.38 13.59
N PRO A 733 -10.91 -59.16 12.52
CA PRO A 733 -10.15 -59.07 11.27
C PRO A 733 -10.91 -58.40 10.11
N ASP A 734 -10.36 -57.30 9.57
CA ASP A 734 -10.04 -57.22 8.12
C ASP A 734 -8.93 -56.19 7.86
N LEU A 735 -7.70 -56.68 7.78
CA LEU A 735 -6.52 -55.91 7.36
C LEU A 735 -6.13 -56.17 5.89
N SER A 736 -6.92 -56.99 5.17
CA SER A 736 -6.63 -57.40 3.80
C SER A 736 -7.11 -56.38 2.75
N SER A 737 -8.25 -55.72 3.02
CA SER A 737 -8.85 -54.76 2.09
C SER A 737 -8.10 -53.42 1.97
N TRP A 738 -7.42 -52.97 3.03
CA TRP A 738 -6.78 -51.64 3.05
C TRP A 738 -5.45 -51.57 2.28
N MET A 739 -4.70 -52.67 2.18
CA MET A 739 -3.35 -52.65 1.59
C MET A 739 -3.30 -52.49 0.06
N LYS A 740 -4.45 -52.49 -0.63
CA LYS A 740 -4.54 -52.34 -2.10
C LYS A 740 -4.83 -50.92 -2.59
N ILE A 741 -5.17 -49.97 -1.72
CA ILE A 741 -5.56 -48.60 -2.13
C ILE A 741 -4.37 -47.62 -2.09
N CYS A 742 -3.42 -47.80 -1.17
CA CYS A 742 -2.34 -46.83 -0.91
C CYS A 742 -1.09 -46.95 -1.81
N LEU A 743 -1.13 -47.72 -2.91
CA LEU A 743 0.08 -48.11 -3.66
C LEU A 743 0.09 -47.73 -5.16
N ASN A 744 -0.83 -46.86 -5.62
CA ASN A 744 -1.03 -46.69 -7.07
C ASN A 744 -1.34 -45.26 -7.59
N LEU A 745 -1.04 -44.19 -6.83
CA LEU A 745 -1.18 -42.79 -7.29
C LEU A 745 -0.04 -41.86 -6.84
N THR A 746 1.20 -42.21 -7.23
CA THR A 746 2.32 -41.24 -7.32
C THR A 746 2.84 -41.24 -8.75
N SER A 747 2.15 -40.50 -9.63
CA SER A 747 2.47 -40.43 -11.07
C SER A 747 1.85 -39.19 -11.75
N PHE A 748 2.13 -38.00 -11.24
CA PHE A 748 2.34 -36.77 -12.02
C PHE A 748 2.93 -35.67 -11.12
#